data_AF-A0A534L6A7-F1
#
_entry.id   AF-A0A534L6A7-F1
#
_cell.length_a   1.000
_cell.length_b   1.000
_cell.length_c   1.000
_cell.angle_alpha   90.00
_cell.angle_beta   90.00
_cell.angle_gamma   90.00
#
_symmetry.space_group_name_H-M   'P 1'
#
loop_
_entity.id
_entity.type
_entity.pdbx_description
1 polymer ?
#
loop_
_entity_poly.entity_id
_entity_poly.type
_entity_poly.pdbx_seq_one_letter_code
_entity_poly.pdbx_strand_id
1 'polypeptide(L)'
;MIENCEFVPDPRVNTSFVCGTDNSAVPGFPNASMSFRVTVSGDTNLSVVFSFDYLNGGGVPNPNSPNRTVQVPFPGLGKNATAQTNWTYTALNHNYTSGTSSTYWVHVEVRDETGQVGNWSQPFFPVIVNQNSAPFIDGLLSLSSVNQALMYWNPVIPLLYENVSVGDPDADPVTLTWAWGDGTLTVNHTGPLAGRLDLRVTHRYPPSQFPLNESPHYVDIPVSVWIDDGLGHNVSYNSTAEFYIAFDSPPSVRVVQLSSATWSPTRAVGSVWKVGERVSMVGNVTDPEGDPTTAYWDFDNRTDSNGDGDPTRDRDANGTTAAHVYIAPGNYSIIFWATDAEQKTCLNANCTNPPPYPPFLTHWRNDTIPVEVINNRPPHVALSNTTVQVEEPSPLGAKVFDYDGDNMTVTWVFGDGSANVTNVTGTSPRDAPQLFSVFQEHTYAHSGPYNLTLYVSDGNDTVNDTKQVFVESLNLPPVLLGLHVSRANGTSAGNNTFRTNEILVVTAQMYDNENDTLNASIEWGDGSGANATIDPKTSNACSVDNQSRNLCSVSFSHTYASAGPNGTQEYTVLVTITDNKVYLELNATGATITLSHTKNQTVIVIVTGSGPQSEDLGPWDWWDYSTFGAALGIPSVLIARFAWKVHLERREE
;
A
#
# COMPACT_ATOMS: atom_id res chain seq x y z
N MET A 1 -34.39 -93.06 -23.89
CA MET A 1 -33.83 -92.91 -25.25
C MET A 1 -33.12 -91.58 -25.36
N ILE A 2 -32.15 -91.44 -26.26
CA ILE A 2 -31.54 -90.15 -26.60
C ILE A 2 -32.41 -89.53 -27.71
N GLU A 3 -32.96 -88.36 -27.44
CA GLU A 3 -33.83 -87.61 -28.36
C GLU A 3 -33.03 -86.59 -29.18
N ASN A 4 -32.04 -85.95 -28.54
CA ASN A 4 -31.12 -85.01 -29.20
C ASN A 4 -29.77 -85.03 -28.48
N CYS A 5 -28.69 -84.78 -29.21
CA CYS A 5 -27.34 -84.64 -28.65
C CYS A 5 -26.63 -83.51 -29.38
N GLU A 6 -26.14 -82.54 -28.64
CA GLU A 6 -25.42 -81.39 -29.15
C GLU A 6 -24.17 -81.13 -28.31
N PHE A 7 -23.14 -80.55 -28.93
CA PHE A 7 -21.96 -80.07 -28.23
C PHE A 7 -21.51 -78.72 -28.79
N VAL A 8 -20.87 -77.94 -27.93
CA VAL A 8 -20.24 -76.67 -28.28
C VAL A 8 -18.73 -76.90 -28.16
N PRO A 9 -18.01 -77.06 -29.27
CA PRO A 9 -16.58 -77.35 -29.26
C PRO A 9 -15.74 -76.18 -28.77
N ASP A 10 -16.19 -74.97 -29.05
CA ASP A 10 -15.48 -73.74 -28.68
C ASP A 10 -16.46 -72.80 -27.97
N PRO A 11 -16.22 -72.48 -26.68
CA PRO A 11 -17.12 -71.65 -25.89
C PRO A 11 -17.22 -70.19 -26.38
N ARG A 12 -16.35 -69.74 -27.30
CA ARG A 12 -16.29 -68.37 -27.81
C ARG A 12 -17.27 -68.10 -28.93
N VAL A 13 -17.71 -69.16 -29.59
CA VAL A 13 -18.67 -69.09 -30.68
C VAL A 13 -19.97 -69.74 -30.25
N ASN A 14 -21.09 -69.10 -30.57
CA ASN A 14 -22.42 -69.63 -30.24
C ASN A 14 -22.88 -70.68 -31.26
N THR A 15 -21.97 -71.56 -31.69
CA THR A 15 -22.20 -72.61 -32.66
C THR A 15 -22.26 -73.96 -31.93
N SER A 16 -23.46 -74.54 -31.89
CA SER A 16 -23.65 -75.90 -31.41
C SER A 16 -23.68 -76.87 -32.59
N PHE A 17 -23.07 -78.03 -32.39
CA PHE A 17 -22.99 -79.11 -33.36
C PHE A 17 -23.80 -80.28 -32.84
N VAL A 18 -24.61 -80.88 -33.71
CA VAL A 18 -25.27 -82.15 -33.38
C VAL A 18 -24.17 -83.22 -33.22
N CYS A 19 -24.23 -84.02 -32.17
CA CYS A 19 -23.24 -85.07 -31.93
C CYS A 19 -23.17 -86.01 -33.13
N GLY A 20 -21.96 -86.24 -33.65
CA GLY A 20 -21.72 -87.02 -34.87
C GLY A 20 -21.46 -86.19 -36.11
N THR A 21 -21.69 -84.87 -36.06
CA THR A 21 -21.34 -83.95 -37.15
C THR A 21 -19.87 -83.54 -37.08
N ASP A 22 -19.30 -83.21 -38.24
CA ASP A 22 -17.93 -82.74 -38.35
C ASP A 22 -17.80 -81.32 -37.79
N ASN A 23 -16.98 -81.16 -36.75
CA ASN A 23 -16.67 -79.87 -36.14
C ASN A 23 -15.35 -79.27 -36.67
N SER A 24 -14.81 -79.74 -37.80
CA SER A 24 -13.56 -79.21 -38.38
C SER A 24 -13.61 -77.71 -38.67
N ALA A 25 -14.79 -77.15 -38.97
CA ALA A 25 -14.99 -75.73 -39.19
C ALA A 25 -14.91 -74.88 -37.91
N VAL A 26 -15.19 -75.49 -36.74
CA VAL A 26 -15.08 -74.89 -35.40
C VAL A 26 -14.53 -75.96 -34.45
N PRO A 27 -13.20 -76.20 -34.48
CA PRO A 27 -12.57 -77.20 -33.63
C PRO A 27 -12.53 -76.73 -32.18
N GLY A 28 -12.39 -77.67 -31.24
CA GLY A 28 -12.00 -77.33 -29.87
C GLY A 28 -10.51 -77.02 -29.77
N PHE A 29 -10.09 -76.48 -28.63
CA PHE A 29 -8.68 -76.20 -28.33
C PHE A 29 -8.31 -76.78 -26.96
N PRO A 30 -7.06 -77.21 -26.74
CA PRO A 30 -6.56 -77.60 -25.44
C PRO A 30 -6.84 -76.50 -24.43
N ASN A 31 -7.12 -76.88 -23.18
CA ASN A 31 -7.45 -75.98 -22.07
C ASN A 31 -8.77 -75.19 -22.22
N ALA A 32 -9.40 -75.17 -23.41
CA ALA A 32 -10.75 -74.65 -23.59
C ALA A 32 -11.82 -75.66 -23.10
N SER A 33 -12.81 -75.17 -22.36
CA SER A 33 -13.92 -75.99 -21.83
C SER A 33 -15.02 -76.18 -22.89
N MET A 34 -15.18 -77.42 -23.35
CA MET A 34 -16.23 -77.82 -24.29
C MET A 34 -17.51 -78.21 -23.52
N SER A 35 -18.68 -77.83 -24.01
CA SER A 35 -19.97 -78.14 -23.38
C SER A 35 -20.74 -79.20 -24.17
N PHE A 36 -21.18 -80.26 -23.51
CA PHE A 36 -21.96 -81.35 -24.09
C PHE A 36 -23.37 -81.37 -23.49
N ARG A 37 -24.40 -81.44 -24.33
CA ARG A 37 -25.81 -81.42 -23.95
C ARG A 37 -26.57 -82.55 -24.63
N VAL A 38 -27.23 -83.38 -23.84
CA VAL A 38 -28.00 -84.53 -24.32
C VAL A 38 -29.42 -84.42 -23.81
N THR A 39 -30.39 -84.50 -24.71
CA THR A 39 -31.81 -84.58 -24.37
C THR A 39 -32.23 -86.04 -24.36
N VAL A 40 -32.79 -86.49 -23.24
CA VAL A 40 -33.20 -87.88 -23.00
C VAL A 40 -34.68 -87.97 -22.64
N SER A 41 -35.33 -89.06 -23.03
CA SER A 41 -36.69 -89.43 -22.66
C SER A 41 -36.67 -90.79 -21.95
N GLY A 42 -37.57 -91.06 -21.02
CA GLY A 42 -37.64 -92.37 -20.38
C GLY A 42 -38.74 -92.49 -19.33
N ASP A 43 -39.02 -93.72 -18.92
CA ASP A 43 -40.12 -94.08 -18.04
C ASP A 43 -39.70 -94.22 -16.56
N THR A 44 -38.42 -93.97 -16.24
CA THR A 44 -37.79 -94.04 -14.91
C THR A 44 -36.70 -92.96 -14.74
N ASN A 45 -36.05 -92.85 -13.57
CA ASN A 45 -34.85 -92.03 -13.46
C ASN A 45 -33.74 -92.59 -14.36
N LEU A 46 -32.98 -91.68 -14.99
CA LEU A 46 -31.94 -92.04 -15.94
C LEU A 46 -30.58 -91.54 -15.45
N SER A 47 -29.53 -92.26 -15.81
CA SER A 47 -28.16 -91.78 -15.69
C SER A 47 -27.54 -91.67 -17.07
N VAL A 48 -26.99 -90.50 -17.38
CA VAL A 48 -26.31 -90.22 -18.65
C VAL A 48 -24.81 -90.20 -18.39
N VAL A 49 -24.09 -91.15 -18.96
CA VAL A 49 -22.65 -91.29 -18.82
C VAL A 49 -21.98 -90.79 -20.10
N PHE A 50 -21.21 -89.72 -19.98
CA PHE A 50 -20.31 -89.22 -21.01
C PHE A 50 -18.94 -89.82 -20.77
N SER A 51 -18.40 -90.52 -21.76
CA SER A 51 -17.09 -91.13 -21.68
C SER A 51 -16.21 -90.53 -22.79
N PHE A 52 -15.03 -90.03 -22.42
CA PHE A 52 -14.11 -89.31 -23.30
C PHE A 52 -12.88 -90.18 -23.62
N ASP A 53 -12.12 -89.82 -24.66
CA ASP A 53 -10.85 -90.48 -25.05
C ASP A 53 -10.96 -91.97 -25.48
N TYR A 54 -11.86 -92.33 -26.39
CA TYR A 54 -11.92 -93.71 -26.93
C TYR A 54 -10.88 -94.01 -28.03
N LEU A 55 -10.36 -95.25 -28.00
CA LEU A 55 -9.41 -95.84 -28.96
C LEU A 55 -10.13 -96.35 -30.21
N ASN A 56 -10.18 -95.50 -31.25
CA ASN A 56 -10.73 -95.76 -32.58
C ASN A 56 -12.25 -96.01 -32.62
N GLY A 57 -12.92 -95.55 -33.68
CA GLY A 57 -14.37 -95.68 -33.90
C GLY A 57 -14.92 -97.13 -34.05
N GLY A 58 -14.18 -98.13 -33.56
CA GLY A 58 -14.52 -99.55 -33.55
C GLY A 58 -14.85 -100.07 -32.13
N GLY A 59 -15.81 -99.47 -31.45
CA GLY A 59 -16.79 -100.19 -30.62
C GLY A 59 -16.35 -100.97 -29.36
N VAL A 60 -15.15 -100.82 -28.80
CA VAL A 60 -14.82 -101.45 -27.50
C VAL A 60 -14.44 -100.40 -26.45
N PRO A 61 -15.18 -100.31 -25.33
CA PRO A 61 -14.83 -99.41 -24.24
C PRO A 61 -13.50 -99.73 -23.59
N ASN A 62 -12.61 -98.74 -23.55
CA ASN A 62 -11.45 -98.79 -22.68
C ASN A 62 -11.93 -98.51 -21.24
N PRO A 63 -11.76 -99.45 -20.28
CA PRO A 63 -12.21 -99.26 -18.90
C PRO A 63 -11.49 -98.11 -18.17
N ASN A 64 -10.40 -97.57 -18.74
CA ASN A 64 -9.65 -96.44 -18.18
C ASN A 64 -10.00 -95.08 -18.81
N SER A 65 -10.98 -95.04 -19.71
CA SER A 65 -11.44 -93.77 -20.29
C SER A 65 -12.11 -92.90 -19.23
N PRO A 66 -11.74 -91.60 -19.12
CA PRO A 66 -12.38 -90.71 -18.16
C PRO A 66 -13.87 -90.54 -18.50
N ASN A 67 -14.72 -90.59 -17.47
CA ASN A 67 -16.16 -90.43 -17.63
C ASN A 67 -16.74 -89.35 -16.70
N ARG A 68 -17.93 -88.87 -17.07
CA ARG A 68 -18.77 -87.94 -16.33
C ARG A 68 -20.19 -88.49 -16.34
N THR A 69 -20.75 -88.71 -15.17
CA THR A 69 -22.14 -89.20 -15.03
C THR A 69 -23.03 -88.07 -14.55
N VAL A 70 -24.09 -87.80 -15.30
CA VAL A 70 -25.13 -86.83 -14.97
C VAL A 70 -26.41 -87.59 -14.64
N GLN A 71 -26.92 -87.40 -13.42
CA GLN A 71 -28.18 -88.00 -12.99
C GLN A 71 -29.35 -87.15 -13.48
N VAL A 72 -30.32 -87.79 -14.13
CA VAL A 72 -31.50 -87.14 -14.71
C VAL A 72 -32.74 -87.74 -14.05
N PRO A 73 -33.44 -86.99 -13.18
CA PRO A 73 -34.68 -87.44 -12.57
C PRO A 73 -35.74 -87.77 -13.63
N PHE A 74 -36.67 -88.67 -13.30
CA PHE A 74 -37.74 -89.14 -14.18
C PHE A 74 -38.47 -87.95 -14.84
N PRO A 75 -38.40 -87.79 -16.18
CA PRO A 75 -38.94 -86.62 -16.86
C PRO A 75 -40.48 -86.55 -16.86
N GLY A 76 -41.15 -87.69 -16.62
CA GLY A 76 -42.56 -87.92 -16.87
C GLY A 76 -42.80 -88.62 -18.22
N LEU A 77 -43.82 -89.47 -18.29
CA LEU A 77 -44.19 -90.21 -19.51
C LEU A 77 -44.38 -89.26 -20.70
N GLY A 78 -43.64 -89.51 -21.78
CA GLY A 78 -43.69 -88.71 -23.01
C GLY A 78 -43.03 -87.33 -22.92
N LYS A 79 -42.25 -87.04 -21.86
CA LYS A 79 -41.49 -85.79 -21.70
C LYS A 79 -39.99 -86.02 -21.83
N ASN A 80 -39.30 -84.95 -22.23
CA ASN A 80 -37.85 -84.93 -22.41
C ASN A 80 -37.19 -84.16 -21.26
N ALA A 81 -36.00 -84.60 -20.85
CA ALA A 81 -35.12 -83.93 -19.90
C ALA A 81 -33.72 -83.73 -20.51
N THR A 82 -32.93 -82.81 -19.96
CA THR A 82 -31.58 -82.50 -20.46
C THR A 82 -30.52 -82.89 -19.44
N ALA A 83 -29.48 -83.58 -19.89
CA ALA A 83 -28.21 -83.74 -19.20
C ALA A 83 -27.14 -82.84 -19.85
N GLN A 84 -26.34 -82.13 -19.06
CA GLN A 84 -25.24 -81.31 -19.56
C GLN A 84 -23.97 -81.53 -18.73
N THR A 85 -22.82 -81.58 -19.39
CA THR A 85 -21.49 -81.63 -18.75
C THR A 85 -20.49 -80.81 -19.55
N ASN A 86 -19.42 -80.38 -18.89
CA ASN A 86 -18.27 -79.77 -19.55
C ASN A 86 -17.05 -80.70 -19.51
N TRP A 87 -16.19 -80.61 -20.52
CA TRP A 87 -14.94 -81.35 -20.61
C TRP A 87 -13.84 -80.51 -21.25
N THR A 88 -12.62 -80.67 -20.75
CA THR A 88 -11.44 -79.93 -21.22
C THR A 88 -10.34 -80.93 -21.53
N TYR A 89 -9.81 -80.88 -22.75
CA TYR A 89 -8.61 -81.64 -23.13
C TYR A 89 -7.39 -80.81 -22.75
N THR A 90 -6.44 -81.37 -22.00
CA THR A 90 -5.26 -80.61 -21.51
C THR A 90 -4.10 -80.56 -22.52
N ALA A 91 -4.10 -81.45 -23.51
CA ALA A 91 -3.12 -81.52 -24.58
C ALA A 91 -3.71 -82.24 -25.79
N LEU A 92 -3.00 -82.19 -26.92
CA LEU A 92 -3.25 -83.09 -28.04
C LEU A 92 -2.73 -84.50 -27.72
N ASN A 93 -3.53 -85.51 -28.03
CA ASN A 93 -3.16 -86.90 -27.82
C ASN A 93 -2.33 -87.39 -29.01
N HIS A 94 -1.08 -87.73 -28.72
CA HIS A 94 -0.07 -88.14 -29.71
C HIS A 94 -0.51 -89.29 -30.62
N ASN A 95 -1.41 -90.17 -30.15
CA ASN A 95 -1.88 -91.33 -30.92
C ASN A 95 -2.96 -90.97 -31.96
N TYR A 96 -3.57 -89.79 -31.88
CA TYR A 96 -4.66 -89.35 -32.76
C TYR A 96 -4.35 -88.06 -33.51
N THR A 97 -3.09 -87.62 -33.47
CA THR A 97 -2.66 -86.36 -34.08
C THR A 97 -2.49 -86.52 -35.59
N SER A 98 -3.21 -85.72 -36.37
CA SER A 98 -3.00 -85.52 -37.81
C SER A 98 -2.56 -84.08 -38.05
N GLY A 99 -1.25 -83.84 -38.06
CA GLY A 99 -0.70 -82.49 -38.20
C GLY A 99 -0.91 -81.65 -36.94
N THR A 100 -1.69 -80.58 -37.02
CA THR A 100 -1.98 -79.64 -35.93
C THR A 100 -3.28 -79.93 -35.19
N SER A 101 -3.91 -81.10 -35.40
CA SER A 101 -5.17 -81.46 -34.74
C SER A 101 -5.19 -82.90 -34.27
N SER A 102 -5.97 -83.21 -33.23
CA SER A 102 -6.27 -84.56 -32.78
C SER A 102 -7.77 -84.80 -32.78
N THR A 103 -8.19 -85.98 -33.25
CA THR A 103 -9.59 -86.40 -33.20
C THR A 103 -9.83 -87.29 -32.00
N TYR A 104 -10.66 -86.82 -31.08
CA TYR A 104 -11.12 -87.56 -29.91
C TYR A 104 -12.46 -88.22 -30.20
N TRP A 105 -12.77 -89.33 -29.54
CA TRP A 105 -14.07 -89.98 -29.66
C TRP A 105 -14.81 -89.93 -28.33
N VAL A 106 -16.03 -89.39 -28.38
CA VAL A 106 -16.94 -89.29 -27.24
C VAL A 106 -18.03 -90.34 -27.39
N HIS A 107 -18.30 -91.05 -26.30
CA HIS A 107 -19.39 -92.02 -26.20
C HIS A 107 -20.38 -91.56 -25.13
N VAL A 108 -21.66 -91.61 -25.46
CA VAL A 108 -22.75 -91.25 -24.55
C VAL A 108 -23.64 -92.45 -24.36
N GLU A 109 -23.83 -92.82 -23.10
CA GLU A 109 -24.65 -93.94 -22.68
C GLU A 109 -25.76 -93.48 -21.75
N VAL A 110 -26.98 -93.99 -21.94
CA VAL A 110 -28.11 -93.74 -21.05
C VAL A 110 -28.51 -95.05 -20.39
N ARG A 111 -28.51 -95.08 -19.06
CA ARG A 111 -28.86 -96.24 -18.24
C ARG A 111 -30.07 -95.93 -17.37
N ASP A 112 -30.95 -96.90 -17.22
CA ASP A 112 -32.06 -96.82 -16.27
C ASP A 112 -31.61 -97.13 -14.83
N GLU A 113 -32.56 -97.10 -13.90
CA GLU A 113 -32.34 -97.40 -12.47
C GLU A 113 -31.82 -98.82 -12.21
N THR A 114 -32.02 -99.76 -13.13
CA THR A 114 -31.51 -101.15 -13.04
C THR A 114 -30.12 -101.30 -13.66
N GLY A 115 -29.56 -100.22 -14.21
CA GLY A 115 -28.29 -100.20 -14.92
C GLY A 115 -28.39 -100.75 -16.35
N GLN A 116 -29.60 -101.07 -16.81
CA GLN A 116 -29.83 -101.56 -18.16
C GLN A 116 -29.67 -100.42 -19.16
N VAL A 117 -28.96 -100.72 -20.25
CA VAL A 117 -28.63 -99.74 -21.27
C VAL A 117 -29.75 -99.67 -22.30
N GLY A 118 -30.24 -98.46 -22.59
CA GLY A 118 -31.28 -98.29 -23.61
C GLY A 118 -30.83 -98.68 -25.02
N ASN A 119 -31.78 -99.08 -25.89
CA ASN A 119 -31.55 -99.58 -27.27
C ASN A 119 -30.86 -98.58 -28.24
N TRP A 120 -30.57 -97.34 -27.83
CA TRP A 120 -29.98 -96.26 -28.63
C TRP A 120 -28.71 -95.67 -27.97
N SER A 121 -27.89 -96.51 -27.35
CA SER A 121 -26.72 -96.14 -26.55
C SER A 121 -25.38 -96.24 -27.27
N GLN A 122 -25.35 -95.96 -28.58
CA GLN A 122 -24.14 -96.12 -29.40
C GLN A 122 -23.87 -94.98 -30.41
N PRO A 123 -23.99 -93.67 -30.10
CA PRO A 123 -23.31 -92.68 -30.90
C PRO A 123 -21.88 -92.52 -30.41
N PHE A 124 -20.93 -93.24 -31.03
CA PHE A 124 -19.54 -92.79 -31.05
C PHE A 124 -19.48 -91.60 -32.01
N PHE A 125 -19.02 -90.45 -31.53
CA PHE A 125 -18.82 -89.31 -32.41
C PHE A 125 -17.44 -88.68 -32.24
N PRO A 126 -16.85 -88.20 -33.36
CA PRO A 126 -15.57 -87.52 -33.32
C PRO A 126 -15.74 -86.10 -32.77
N VAL A 127 -14.72 -85.65 -32.03
CA VAL A 127 -14.53 -84.28 -31.58
C VAL A 127 -13.11 -83.89 -31.97
N ILE A 128 -13.00 -82.94 -32.90
CA ILE A 128 -11.70 -82.45 -33.39
C ILE A 128 -11.23 -81.33 -32.46
N VAL A 129 -9.98 -81.44 -32.01
CA VAL A 129 -9.28 -80.47 -31.17
C VAL A 129 -7.98 -80.06 -31.86
N ASN A 130 -7.75 -78.76 -32.06
CA ASN A 130 -6.57 -78.21 -32.71
C ASN A 130 -5.47 -77.85 -31.71
N GLN A 131 -4.22 -77.74 -32.15
CA GLN A 131 -3.11 -77.26 -31.33
C GLN A 131 -3.37 -75.81 -30.88
N ASN A 132 -2.92 -75.47 -29.67
CA ASN A 132 -2.94 -74.11 -29.18
C ASN A 132 -2.14 -73.20 -30.13
N SER A 133 -2.73 -72.08 -30.50
CA SER A 133 -2.09 -71.04 -31.28
C SER A 133 -1.29 -70.12 -30.36
N ALA A 134 -0.37 -69.35 -30.95
CA ALA A 134 0.32 -68.30 -30.23
C ALA A 134 -0.57 -67.05 -30.11
N PRO A 135 -0.45 -66.26 -29.04
CA PRO A 135 -1.11 -64.98 -28.94
C PRO A 135 -0.52 -64.01 -29.98
N PHE A 136 -1.23 -62.95 -30.33
CA PHE A 136 -0.76 -61.97 -31.31
C PHE A 136 -0.92 -60.52 -30.83
N ILE A 137 -0.05 -59.65 -31.35
CA ILE A 137 -0.11 -58.21 -31.20
C ILE A 137 -0.58 -57.62 -32.53
N ASP A 138 -1.77 -57.06 -32.56
CA ASP A 138 -2.34 -56.40 -33.74
C ASP A 138 -2.05 -54.88 -33.67
N GLY A 139 -0.75 -54.56 -33.66
CA GLY A 139 -0.21 -53.21 -33.70
C GLY A 139 -0.11 -52.48 -32.35
N LEU A 140 0.91 -51.61 -32.28
CA LEU A 140 0.99 -50.50 -31.34
C LEU A 140 0.28 -49.31 -31.98
N LEU A 141 -0.91 -48.94 -31.49
CA LEU A 141 -1.61 -47.73 -31.90
C LEU A 141 -1.14 -46.55 -31.06
N SER A 142 0.16 -46.29 -31.09
CA SER A 142 0.65 -45.08 -30.47
C SER A 142 0.23 -43.87 -31.33
N LEU A 143 -0.14 -42.78 -30.67
CA LEU A 143 -0.11 -41.45 -31.29
C LEU A 143 1.32 -40.85 -31.22
N SER A 144 2.31 -41.62 -30.75
CA SER A 144 3.64 -41.16 -30.31
C SER A 144 4.80 -42.06 -30.75
N SER A 145 4.63 -42.86 -31.81
CA SER A 145 5.69 -43.69 -32.42
C SER A 145 6.08 -43.09 -33.76
N VAL A 146 7.35 -42.73 -33.89
CA VAL A 146 8.14 -42.42 -35.10
C VAL A 146 7.62 -41.32 -36.05
N ASN A 147 6.34 -40.96 -36.03
CA ASN A 147 5.74 -40.03 -36.99
C ASN A 147 5.49 -38.63 -36.41
N GLN A 148 5.46 -38.47 -35.08
CA GLN A 148 5.36 -37.19 -34.39
C GLN A 148 6.10 -37.26 -33.05
N ALA A 149 7.29 -36.68 -32.98
CA ALA A 149 8.02 -36.49 -31.73
C ALA A 149 7.16 -35.71 -30.73
N LEU A 150 7.19 -36.11 -29.45
CA LEU A 150 6.60 -35.30 -28.38
C LEU A 150 7.52 -34.11 -28.14
N MET A 151 7.09 -32.93 -28.61
CA MET A 151 7.75 -31.66 -28.32
C MET A 151 7.39 -31.22 -26.89
N TYR A 152 8.40 -30.98 -26.07
CA TYR A 152 8.19 -30.42 -24.73
C TYR A 152 9.31 -29.45 -24.36
N TRP A 153 8.98 -28.63 -23.36
CA TRP A 153 9.87 -27.63 -22.79
C TRP A 153 10.45 -28.23 -21.51
N ASN A 154 11.78 -28.32 -21.45
CA ASN A 154 12.51 -28.72 -20.25
C ASN A 154 12.04 -27.87 -19.05
N PRO A 155 11.84 -28.40 -17.82
CA PRO A 155 11.98 -29.79 -17.33
C PRO A 155 10.67 -30.59 -17.28
N VAL A 156 9.61 -30.12 -17.95
CA VAL A 156 8.30 -30.79 -17.88
C VAL A 156 8.25 -31.95 -18.86
N ILE A 157 8.66 -33.13 -18.38
CA ILE A 157 8.60 -34.37 -19.17
C ILE A 157 7.15 -34.86 -19.27
N PRO A 158 6.59 -34.98 -20.49
CA PRO A 158 5.22 -35.43 -20.69
C PRO A 158 5.08 -36.92 -20.34
N LEU A 159 3.86 -37.31 -19.92
CA LEU A 159 3.48 -38.72 -19.80
C LEU A 159 3.41 -39.34 -21.20
N LEU A 160 4.10 -40.46 -21.40
CA LEU A 160 3.98 -41.27 -22.61
C LEU A 160 2.72 -42.12 -22.52
N TYR A 161 1.94 -42.15 -23.61
CA TYR A 161 0.74 -42.98 -23.73
C TYR A 161 0.92 -43.98 -24.87
N GLU A 162 0.97 -45.25 -24.53
CA GLU A 162 1.02 -46.32 -25.52
C GLU A 162 -0.29 -47.10 -25.53
N ASN A 163 -0.84 -47.30 -26.72
CA ASN A 163 -1.96 -48.21 -26.92
C ASN A 163 -1.44 -49.46 -27.62
N VAL A 164 -1.74 -50.62 -27.06
CA VAL A 164 -1.48 -51.90 -27.71
C VAL A 164 -2.80 -52.61 -27.89
N SER A 165 -2.88 -53.37 -28.97
CA SER A 165 -3.97 -54.30 -29.13
C SER A 165 -3.48 -55.73 -29.22
N VAL A 166 -4.06 -56.57 -28.38
CA VAL A 166 -3.64 -57.96 -28.18
C VAL A 166 -4.82 -58.89 -28.34
N GLY A 167 -4.54 -60.11 -28.78
CA GLY A 167 -5.55 -61.15 -28.88
C GLY A 167 -4.91 -62.52 -28.80
N ASP A 168 -5.74 -63.51 -28.52
CA ASP A 168 -5.32 -64.91 -28.50
C ASP A 168 -6.33 -65.75 -29.30
N PRO A 169 -5.89 -66.51 -30.32
CA PRO A 169 -6.78 -67.33 -31.15
C PRO A 169 -7.41 -68.53 -30.44
N ASP A 170 -7.08 -68.78 -29.17
CA ASP A 170 -7.59 -69.88 -28.31
C ASP A 170 -8.30 -69.34 -27.04
N ALA A 171 -8.29 -68.02 -26.85
CA ALA A 171 -8.77 -67.29 -25.67
C ALA A 171 -8.08 -67.66 -24.37
N ASP A 172 -6.78 -67.95 -24.47
CA ASP A 172 -5.96 -68.04 -23.28
C ASP A 172 -5.85 -66.67 -22.58
N PRO A 173 -5.65 -66.66 -21.24
CA PRO A 173 -5.25 -65.46 -20.54
C PRO A 173 -3.82 -65.08 -20.94
N VAL A 174 -3.61 -63.82 -21.29
CA VAL A 174 -2.33 -63.31 -21.77
C VAL A 174 -1.71 -62.39 -20.73
N THR A 175 -0.41 -62.52 -20.51
CA THR A 175 0.38 -61.57 -19.71
C THR A 175 1.14 -60.63 -20.62
N LEU A 176 0.87 -59.32 -20.51
CA LEU A 176 1.60 -58.26 -21.18
C LEU A 176 2.69 -57.72 -20.28
N THR A 177 3.91 -57.62 -20.80
CA THR A 177 4.99 -56.91 -20.13
C THR A 177 5.56 -55.84 -21.03
N TRP A 178 5.68 -54.63 -20.49
CA TRP A 178 6.29 -53.47 -21.12
C TRP A 178 7.66 -53.24 -20.51
N ALA A 179 8.68 -53.06 -21.35
CA ALA A 179 9.96 -52.49 -20.97
C ALA A 179 10.13 -51.12 -21.64
N TRP A 180 10.25 -50.09 -20.81
CA TRP A 180 10.27 -48.69 -21.24
C TRP A 180 11.67 -48.19 -21.64
N GLY A 181 12.69 -49.04 -21.63
CA GLY A 181 14.05 -48.65 -21.99
C GLY A 181 14.82 -47.87 -20.91
N ASP A 182 14.15 -47.39 -19.86
CA ASP A 182 14.75 -46.73 -18.69
C ASP A 182 15.06 -47.70 -17.52
N GLY A 183 14.92 -49.00 -17.77
CA GLY A 183 15.09 -50.06 -16.76
C GLY A 183 13.81 -50.40 -15.97
N THR A 184 12.71 -49.68 -16.18
CA THR A 184 11.42 -49.98 -15.54
C THR A 184 10.58 -50.94 -16.39
N LEU A 185 9.78 -51.77 -15.72
CA LEU A 185 8.85 -52.71 -16.33
C LEU A 185 7.42 -52.48 -15.83
N THR A 186 6.44 -52.60 -16.72
CA THR A 186 5.01 -52.61 -16.37
C THR A 186 4.37 -53.93 -16.82
N VAL A 187 3.74 -54.66 -15.90
CA VAL A 187 3.10 -55.95 -16.18
C VAL A 187 1.59 -55.85 -16.02
N ASN A 188 0.85 -56.28 -17.05
CA ASN A 188 -0.60 -56.33 -17.06
C ASN A 188 -1.06 -57.76 -17.37
N HIS A 189 -2.03 -58.29 -16.63
CA HIS A 189 -2.61 -59.60 -16.87
C HIS A 189 -4.02 -59.46 -17.42
N THR A 190 -4.38 -60.28 -18.43
CA THR A 190 -5.75 -60.37 -18.93
C THR A 190 -6.46 -61.60 -18.39
N GLY A 191 -7.80 -61.59 -18.46
CA GLY A 191 -8.56 -62.84 -18.45
C GLY A 191 -8.54 -63.52 -19.82
N PRO A 192 -9.27 -64.64 -19.99
CA PRO A 192 -9.47 -65.30 -21.27
C PRO A 192 -9.91 -64.33 -22.37
N LEU A 193 -9.16 -64.26 -23.47
CA LEU A 193 -9.40 -63.30 -24.56
C LEU A 193 -10.27 -63.90 -25.66
N ALA A 194 -11.59 -63.81 -25.53
CA ALA A 194 -12.54 -64.24 -26.59
C ALA A 194 -12.47 -63.40 -27.89
N GLY A 195 -11.61 -62.39 -27.92
CA GLY A 195 -11.38 -61.48 -29.04
C GLY A 195 -10.25 -60.49 -28.73
N ARG A 196 -10.14 -59.45 -29.56
CA ARG A 196 -9.12 -58.39 -29.44
C ARG A 196 -9.39 -57.50 -28.23
N LEU A 197 -8.35 -57.19 -27.45
CA LEU A 197 -8.37 -56.29 -26.31
C LEU A 197 -7.40 -55.12 -26.54
N ASP A 198 -7.95 -53.90 -26.50
CA ASP A 198 -7.16 -52.67 -26.53
C ASP A 198 -6.79 -52.24 -25.11
N LEU A 199 -5.51 -52.04 -24.87
CA LEU A 199 -4.97 -51.58 -23.59
C LEU A 199 -4.20 -50.28 -23.77
N ARG A 200 -4.49 -49.31 -22.91
CA ARG A 200 -3.78 -48.04 -22.82
C ARG A 200 -2.91 -48.02 -21.57
N VAL A 201 -1.60 -47.87 -21.75
CA VAL A 201 -0.62 -47.87 -20.67
C VAL A 201 0.13 -46.53 -20.66
N THR A 202 0.38 -46.01 -19.46
CA THR A 202 1.06 -44.73 -19.26
C THR A 202 2.39 -44.92 -18.58
N HIS A 203 3.41 -44.19 -19.02
CA HIS A 203 4.72 -44.17 -18.38
C HIS A 203 5.24 -42.74 -18.18
N ARG A 204 6.00 -42.54 -17.10
CA ARG A 204 6.68 -41.27 -16.81
C ARG A 204 8.18 -41.53 -16.67
N TYR A 205 8.95 -40.99 -17.60
CA TYR A 205 10.41 -41.08 -17.57
C TYR A 205 11.02 -40.17 -16.48
N PRO A 206 12.11 -40.60 -15.83
CA PRO A 206 12.83 -39.77 -14.87
C PRO A 206 13.66 -38.68 -15.57
N PRO A 207 13.87 -37.50 -14.94
CA PRO A 207 14.69 -36.42 -15.51
C PRO A 207 16.12 -36.83 -15.87
N SER A 208 16.69 -37.85 -15.22
CA SER A 208 18.03 -38.32 -15.51
C SER A 208 18.22 -38.88 -16.93
N GLN A 209 17.14 -39.22 -17.64
CA GLN A 209 17.20 -39.65 -19.05
C GLN A 209 17.26 -38.46 -20.03
N PHE A 210 17.08 -37.24 -19.53
CA PHE A 210 17.08 -36.01 -20.32
C PHE A 210 18.09 -35.03 -19.71
N PRO A 211 19.33 -34.98 -20.21
CA PRO A 211 20.33 -34.05 -19.71
C PRO A 211 19.83 -32.62 -19.87
N LEU A 212 19.78 -31.90 -18.75
CA LEU A 212 19.40 -30.49 -18.70
C LEU A 212 20.51 -29.66 -19.38
N ASN A 213 20.12 -28.61 -20.11
CA ASN A 213 21.01 -27.60 -20.71
C ASN A 213 21.74 -28.01 -22.01
N GLU A 214 21.12 -28.82 -22.85
CA GLU A 214 21.67 -29.17 -24.17
C GLU A 214 20.91 -28.49 -25.33
N SER A 215 21.62 -28.26 -26.44
CA SER A 215 21.04 -27.79 -27.71
C SER A 215 19.84 -28.66 -28.13
N PRO A 216 18.88 -28.13 -28.92
CA PRO A 216 17.73 -28.90 -29.39
C PRO A 216 18.17 -30.21 -30.05
N HIS A 217 17.69 -31.32 -29.53
CA HIS A 217 18.00 -32.65 -30.05
C HIS A 217 16.85 -33.62 -29.79
N TYR A 218 16.91 -34.74 -30.50
CA TYR A 218 15.98 -35.86 -30.36
C TYR A 218 16.54 -36.86 -29.36
N VAL A 219 15.71 -37.28 -28.40
CA VAL A 219 16.00 -38.38 -27.49
C VAL A 219 15.11 -39.55 -27.86
N ASP A 220 15.76 -40.62 -28.33
CA ASP A 220 15.12 -41.87 -28.74
C ASP A 220 15.24 -42.91 -27.63
N ILE A 221 14.10 -43.35 -27.09
CA ILE A 221 14.05 -44.39 -26.06
C ILE A 221 13.41 -45.66 -26.62
N PRO A 222 14.10 -46.82 -26.61
CA PRO A 222 13.53 -48.07 -27.10
C PRO A 222 12.47 -48.60 -26.13
N VAL A 223 11.26 -48.83 -26.64
CA VAL A 223 10.15 -49.43 -25.90
C VAL A 223 9.88 -50.81 -26.48
N SER A 224 9.82 -51.83 -25.65
CA SER A 224 9.44 -53.18 -26.08
C SER A 224 8.26 -53.67 -25.27
N VAL A 225 7.33 -54.34 -25.94
CA VAL A 225 6.22 -55.05 -25.32
C VAL A 225 6.27 -56.50 -25.74
N TRP A 226 6.02 -57.41 -24.81
CA TRP A 226 5.83 -58.81 -25.14
C TRP A 226 4.63 -59.40 -24.42
N ILE A 227 4.05 -60.40 -25.06
CA ILE A 227 2.92 -61.17 -24.57
C ILE A 227 3.29 -62.64 -24.44
N ASP A 228 2.73 -63.27 -23.41
CA ASP A 228 2.92 -64.69 -23.08
C ASP A 228 1.56 -65.29 -22.69
N ASP A 229 1.19 -66.42 -23.30
CA ASP A 229 -0.03 -67.19 -23.02
C ASP A 229 0.12 -68.18 -21.84
N GLY A 230 1.32 -68.27 -21.25
CA GLY A 230 1.66 -69.20 -20.18
C GLY A 230 1.84 -70.65 -20.65
N LEU A 231 1.72 -70.91 -21.95
CA LEU A 231 1.87 -72.21 -22.60
C LEU A 231 3.16 -72.30 -23.43
N GLY A 232 4.01 -71.28 -23.31
CA GLY A 232 5.33 -71.23 -23.93
C GLY A 232 5.34 -70.54 -25.29
N HIS A 233 4.24 -69.89 -25.68
CA HIS A 233 4.24 -68.99 -26.83
C HIS A 233 4.45 -67.56 -26.36
N ASN A 234 5.50 -66.92 -26.88
CA ASN A 234 5.75 -65.51 -26.67
C ASN A 234 5.77 -64.75 -27.99
N VAL A 235 5.24 -63.53 -27.96
CA VAL A 235 5.30 -62.60 -29.09
C VAL A 235 5.74 -61.24 -28.58
N SER A 236 6.75 -60.66 -29.21
CA SER A 236 7.29 -59.35 -28.85
C SER A 236 7.13 -58.35 -29.98
N TYR A 237 6.91 -57.09 -29.62
CA TYR A 237 6.90 -55.95 -30.52
C TYR A 237 7.81 -54.85 -29.97
N ASN A 238 8.67 -54.30 -30.82
CA ASN A 238 9.60 -53.22 -30.46
C ASN A 238 9.17 -51.92 -31.15
N SER A 239 9.27 -50.81 -30.42
CA SER A 239 8.98 -49.45 -30.86
C SER A 239 10.04 -48.49 -30.31
N THR A 240 10.04 -47.25 -30.80
CA THR A 240 10.88 -46.17 -30.27
C THR A 240 9.99 -45.00 -29.91
N ALA A 241 10.10 -44.53 -28.68
CA ALA A 241 9.51 -43.26 -28.24
C ALA A 241 10.50 -42.13 -28.56
N GLU A 242 10.07 -41.19 -29.40
CA GLU A 242 10.88 -40.05 -29.84
C GLU A 242 10.43 -38.77 -29.10
N PHE A 243 11.38 -38.13 -28.44
CA PHE A 243 11.19 -36.92 -27.65
C PHE A 243 11.98 -35.77 -28.27
N TYR A 244 11.35 -34.64 -28.56
CA TYR A 244 12.05 -33.45 -29.06
C TYR A 244 12.16 -32.40 -27.95
N ILE A 245 13.40 -32.13 -27.54
CA ILE A 245 13.71 -31.09 -26.55
C ILE A 245 13.76 -29.73 -27.28
N ALA A 246 12.85 -28.82 -26.90
CA ALA A 246 12.77 -27.48 -27.48
C ALA A 246 13.94 -26.57 -27.05
N PHE A 247 14.07 -25.41 -27.70
CA PHE A 247 15.12 -24.42 -27.46
C PHE A 247 15.05 -23.87 -26.03
N ASP A 248 16.21 -23.86 -25.35
CA ASP A 248 16.41 -23.21 -24.05
C ASP A 248 16.41 -21.69 -24.24
N SER A 249 15.42 -20.99 -23.66
CA SER A 249 15.23 -19.55 -23.90
C SER A 249 16.07 -18.75 -22.89
N PRO A 250 16.70 -17.64 -23.29
CA PRO A 250 17.43 -16.80 -22.34
C PRO A 250 16.46 -16.17 -21.32
N PRO A 251 16.92 -15.86 -20.09
CA PRO A 251 16.03 -15.46 -19.01
C PRO A 251 15.51 -14.04 -19.24
N SER A 252 14.29 -13.75 -18.81
CA SER A 252 13.77 -12.38 -18.82
C SER A 252 14.25 -11.64 -17.58
N VAL A 253 14.76 -10.42 -17.78
CA VAL A 253 15.29 -9.57 -16.71
C VAL A 253 14.63 -8.22 -16.75
N ARG A 254 14.30 -7.69 -15.56
CA ARG A 254 13.69 -6.38 -15.42
C ARG A 254 14.00 -5.77 -14.07
N VAL A 255 14.41 -4.51 -14.04
CA VAL A 255 14.47 -3.75 -12.79
C VAL A 255 13.06 -3.33 -12.40
N VAL A 256 12.63 -3.73 -11.20
CA VAL A 256 11.27 -3.54 -10.69
C VAL A 256 11.16 -2.24 -9.91
N GLN A 257 12.13 -1.97 -9.05
CA GLN A 257 12.06 -0.86 -8.09
C GLN A 257 13.43 -0.26 -7.82
N LEU A 258 13.44 1.07 -7.74
CA LEU A 258 14.48 1.86 -7.08
C LEU A 258 13.80 2.67 -5.97
N SER A 259 14.39 2.71 -4.77
CA SER A 259 13.83 3.38 -3.60
C SER A 259 14.92 3.86 -2.62
N SER A 260 14.65 4.91 -1.84
CA SER A 260 15.42 5.27 -0.65
C SER A 260 14.58 5.14 0.61
N ALA A 261 15.23 5.29 1.77
CA ALA A 261 14.55 5.35 3.06
C ALA A 261 13.49 6.47 3.15
N THR A 262 13.58 7.49 2.30
CA THR A 262 12.68 8.66 2.28
C THR A 262 11.69 8.65 1.11
N TRP A 263 11.71 7.63 0.22
CA TRP A 263 10.86 7.59 -1.00
C TRP A 263 10.50 6.18 -1.47
N SER A 264 9.20 5.91 -1.76
CA SER A 264 8.70 4.63 -2.32
C SER A 264 7.30 4.74 -2.98
N PRO A 265 6.98 4.10 -4.12
CA PRO A 265 7.77 3.92 -5.36
C PRO A 265 6.98 4.27 -6.65
N THR A 266 7.68 4.74 -7.71
CA THR A 266 7.29 4.45 -9.10
C THR A 266 8.50 4.52 -10.03
N ARG A 267 8.56 3.59 -11.00
CA ARG A 267 9.47 3.63 -12.15
C ARG A 267 9.45 5.00 -12.83
N ALA A 268 10.55 5.74 -12.76
CA ALA A 268 10.91 6.70 -13.77
C ALA A 268 12.36 6.42 -14.18
N VAL A 269 12.53 6.06 -15.45
CA VAL A 269 13.82 6.20 -16.13
C VAL A 269 14.27 7.65 -15.89
N GLY A 270 15.44 7.87 -15.29
CA GLY A 270 15.93 9.22 -14.96
C GLY A 270 15.63 9.72 -13.54
N SER A 271 15.49 8.82 -12.56
CA SER A 271 15.38 9.21 -11.15
C SER A 271 16.60 10.01 -10.68
N VAL A 272 16.36 11.14 -10.02
CA VAL A 272 17.38 12.02 -9.42
C VAL A 272 17.61 11.65 -7.95
N TRP A 273 18.87 11.51 -7.53
CA TRP A 273 19.29 11.10 -6.18
C TRP A 273 20.33 12.08 -5.62
N LYS A 274 20.50 12.11 -4.29
CA LYS A 274 21.56 12.93 -3.66
C LYS A 274 22.84 12.14 -3.46
N VAL A 275 23.97 12.84 -3.51
CA VAL A 275 25.24 12.30 -3.01
C VAL A 275 25.07 11.84 -1.56
N GLY A 276 25.54 10.64 -1.26
CA GLY A 276 25.42 10.03 0.08
C GLY A 276 24.08 9.33 0.35
N GLU A 277 23.09 9.47 -0.54
CA GLU A 277 21.81 8.76 -0.41
C GLU A 277 21.95 7.28 -0.77
N ARG A 278 21.29 6.41 0.00
CA ARG A 278 21.25 4.97 -0.25
C ARG A 278 20.18 4.64 -1.30
N VAL A 279 20.61 4.23 -2.48
CA VAL A 279 19.76 3.71 -3.55
C VAL A 279 19.55 2.21 -3.33
N SER A 280 18.33 1.80 -3.00
CA SER A 280 17.95 0.39 -2.84
C SER A 280 17.25 -0.10 -4.10
N MET A 281 17.68 -1.25 -4.60
CA MET A 281 17.37 -1.74 -5.95
C MET A 281 16.76 -3.14 -5.86
N VAL A 282 15.70 -3.38 -6.63
CA VAL A 282 15.05 -4.69 -6.75
C VAL A 282 14.87 -5.02 -8.22
N GLY A 283 15.42 -6.16 -8.61
CA GLY A 283 15.31 -6.76 -9.93
C GLY A 283 14.42 -8.00 -9.89
N ASN A 284 13.82 -8.32 -11.02
CA ASN A 284 13.07 -9.55 -11.23
C ASN A 284 13.70 -10.31 -12.39
N VAL A 285 13.90 -11.60 -12.18
CA VAL A 285 14.41 -12.53 -13.18
C VAL A 285 13.41 -13.66 -13.28
N THR A 286 12.97 -13.95 -14.51
CA THR A 286 12.08 -15.07 -14.78
C THR A 286 12.60 -15.82 -15.98
N ASP A 287 12.79 -17.11 -15.81
CA ASP A 287 13.12 -18.01 -16.89
C ASP A 287 11.84 -18.72 -17.38
N PRO A 288 11.49 -18.70 -18.68
CA PRO A 288 10.28 -19.35 -19.19
C PRO A 288 10.24 -20.87 -18.95
N GLU A 289 11.41 -21.52 -18.98
CA GLU A 289 11.62 -22.95 -18.79
C GLU A 289 11.77 -23.32 -17.30
N GLY A 290 12.14 -22.34 -16.47
CA GLY A 290 12.28 -22.48 -15.02
C GLY A 290 13.68 -22.89 -14.59
N ASP A 291 14.68 -22.67 -15.44
CA ASP A 291 16.06 -23.00 -15.15
C ASP A 291 16.65 -22.13 -14.03
N PRO A 292 17.63 -22.65 -13.28
CA PRO A 292 18.26 -21.88 -12.20
C PRO A 292 18.97 -20.64 -12.75
N THR A 293 18.54 -19.46 -12.33
CA THR A 293 19.14 -18.20 -12.79
C THR A 293 20.13 -17.62 -11.77
N THR A 294 21.21 -17.05 -12.29
CA THR A 294 22.18 -16.22 -11.57
C THR A 294 21.99 -14.77 -11.98
N ALA A 295 21.86 -13.88 -11.00
CA ALA A 295 21.67 -12.45 -11.23
C ALA A 295 22.70 -11.61 -10.47
N TYR A 296 23.08 -10.48 -11.04
CA TYR A 296 23.96 -9.51 -10.40
C TYR A 296 23.75 -8.10 -10.94
N TRP A 297 24.35 -7.13 -10.25
CA TRP A 297 24.28 -5.71 -10.54
C TRP A 297 25.67 -5.17 -10.87
N ASP A 298 25.68 -4.24 -11.81
CA ASP A 298 26.77 -3.31 -12.16
C ASP A 298 26.21 -1.91 -11.88
N PHE A 299 26.86 -1.14 -11.00
CA PHE A 299 26.35 0.17 -10.59
C PHE A 299 26.85 1.32 -11.47
N ASP A 300 27.90 1.10 -12.26
CA ASP A 300 28.46 2.11 -13.15
C ASP A 300 29.21 1.48 -14.33
N ASN A 301 28.62 1.59 -15.52
CA ASN A 301 29.16 1.05 -16.78
C ASN A 301 30.52 1.63 -17.26
N ARG A 302 31.17 2.47 -16.45
CA ARG A 302 32.46 3.11 -16.74
C ARG A 302 33.57 2.60 -15.82
N THR A 303 33.20 1.98 -14.71
CA THR A 303 34.15 1.50 -13.73
C THR A 303 34.32 0.00 -13.93
N ASP A 304 35.56 -0.44 -14.10
CA ASP A 304 35.88 -1.86 -14.20
C ASP A 304 36.29 -2.37 -12.81
N SER A 305 35.29 -2.70 -11.98
CA SER A 305 35.51 -3.07 -10.58
C SER A 305 36.16 -4.44 -10.39
N ASN A 306 36.07 -5.34 -11.39
CA ASN A 306 36.65 -6.68 -11.33
C ASN A 306 38.01 -6.81 -12.06
N GLY A 307 38.40 -5.79 -12.84
CA GLY A 307 39.67 -5.69 -13.53
C GLY A 307 39.80 -6.58 -14.77
N ASP A 308 38.68 -7.01 -15.36
CA ASP A 308 38.65 -7.89 -16.53
C ASP A 308 38.79 -7.17 -17.88
N GLY A 309 38.80 -5.83 -17.85
CA GLY A 309 38.97 -4.95 -19.01
C GLY A 309 37.65 -4.54 -19.69
N ASP A 310 36.49 -4.97 -19.20
CA ASP A 310 35.17 -4.55 -19.69
C ASP A 310 34.32 -3.88 -18.58
N PRO A 311 34.34 -2.54 -18.48
CA PRO A 311 33.60 -1.81 -17.45
C PRO A 311 32.07 -1.87 -17.63
N THR A 312 31.56 -2.48 -18.71
CA THR A 312 30.10 -2.61 -18.93
C THR A 312 29.54 -3.95 -18.47
N ARG A 313 30.43 -4.81 -17.96
CA ARG A 313 30.12 -6.13 -17.44
C ARG A 313 30.84 -6.35 -16.11
N ASP A 314 30.81 -5.33 -15.27
CA ASP A 314 31.35 -5.44 -13.93
C ASP A 314 30.33 -6.13 -13.01
N ARG A 315 30.81 -6.76 -11.93
CA ARG A 315 29.94 -7.41 -10.96
C ARG A 315 30.18 -6.76 -9.61
N ASP A 316 29.32 -5.82 -9.27
CA ASP A 316 29.36 -5.09 -8.01
C ASP A 316 28.58 -5.77 -6.88
N ALA A 317 27.44 -6.40 -7.20
CA ALA A 317 26.61 -7.08 -6.20
C ALA A 317 25.83 -8.28 -6.77
N ASN A 318 25.69 -9.35 -5.99
CA ASN A 318 24.97 -10.56 -6.40
C ASN A 318 23.51 -10.57 -5.92
N GLY A 319 22.66 -11.27 -6.66
CA GLY A 319 21.27 -11.52 -6.33
C GLY A 319 20.30 -10.51 -6.95
N THR A 320 19.01 -10.67 -6.64
CA THR A 320 17.92 -9.84 -7.20
C THR A 320 17.71 -8.53 -6.45
N THR A 321 18.44 -8.30 -5.36
CA THR A 321 18.37 -7.06 -4.57
C THR A 321 19.75 -6.53 -4.26
N ALA A 322 19.94 -5.22 -4.39
CA ALA A 322 21.20 -4.56 -4.08
C ALA A 322 20.97 -3.17 -3.47
N ALA A 323 22.02 -2.58 -2.89
CA ALA A 323 22.00 -1.19 -2.49
C ALA A 323 23.37 -0.54 -2.70
N HIS A 324 23.37 0.73 -3.13
CA HIS A 324 24.58 1.49 -3.41
C HIS A 324 24.46 2.94 -2.89
N VAL A 325 25.60 3.58 -2.62
CA VAL A 325 25.70 4.99 -2.21
C VAL A 325 26.73 5.69 -3.09
N TYR A 326 26.28 6.64 -3.90
CA TYR A 326 27.16 7.43 -4.76
C TYR A 326 27.79 8.58 -3.97
N ILE A 327 29.11 8.70 -4.04
CA ILE A 327 29.90 9.71 -3.31
C ILE A 327 30.20 10.97 -4.11
N ALA A 328 29.88 10.97 -5.40
CA ALA A 328 30.11 12.10 -6.30
C ALA A 328 28.88 12.32 -7.20
N PRO A 329 28.56 13.59 -7.51
CA PRO A 329 27.48 13.90 -8.44
C PRO A 329 27.87 13.45 -9.87
N GLY A 330 26.89 13.01 -10.64
CA GLY A 330 27.09 12.52 -11.99
C GLY A 330 25.91 11.70 -12.50
N ASN A 331 25.93 11.43 -13.81
CA ASN A 331 25.00 10.49 -14.43
C ASN A 331 25.63 9.10 -14.40
N TYR A 332 24.94 8.15 -13.79
CA TYR A 332 25.32 6.74 -13.67
C TYR A 332 24.33 5.87 -14.46
N SER A 333 24.75 4.66 -14.79
CA SER A 333 23.90 3.66 -15.44
C SER A 333 24.02 2.36 -14.70
N ILE A 334 22.94 1.99 -14.00
CA ILE A 334 22.86 0.71 -13.30
C ILE A 334 22.44 -0.33 -14.33
N ILE A 335 23.21 -1.41 -14.43
CA ILE A 335 22.90 -2.54 -15.29
C ILE A 335 22.58 -3.75 -14.41
N PHE A 336 21.38 -4.30 -14.57
CA PHE A 336 20.98 -5.54 -13.92
C PHE A 336 21.13 -6.69 -14.90
N TRP A 337 22.03 -7.62 -14.61
CA TRP A 337 22.34 -8.78 -15.45
C TRP A 337 21.73 -10.07 -14.87
N ALA A 338 21.30 -10.95 -15.76
CA ALA A 338 20.87 -12.30 -15.42
C ALA A 338 21.30 -13.33 -16.47
N THR A 339 21.54 -14.55 -16.01
CA THR A 339 21.86 -15.71 -16.87
C THR A 339 21.41 -17.03 -16.24
N ASP A 340 20.97 -18.00 -17.04
CA ASP A 340 20.69 -19.39 -16.62
C ASP A 340 21.83 -20.37 -16.97
N ALA A 341 22.75 -19.96 -17.86
CA ALA A 341 23.91 -20.74 -18.26
C ALA A 341 25.07 -19.86 -18.75
N GLU A 342 26.30 -20.20 -18.37
CA GLU A 342 27.51 -19.53 -18.89
C GLU A 342 27.87 -19.95 -20.34
N GLN A 343 27.13 -20.90 -20.91
CA GLN A 343 27.45 -21.46 -22.23
C GLN A 343 26.89 -20.63 -23.38
N LYS A 344 27.68 -20.51 -24.45
CA LYS A 344 27.22 -20.01 -25.75
C LYS A 344 26.57 -21.17 -26.49
N THR A 345 25.26 -21.16 -26.68
CA THR A 345 24.58 -22.19 -27.49
C THR A 345 24.90 -21.94 -28.98
N CYS A 346 25.63 -22.87 -29.59
CA CYS A 346 25.91 -22.86 -31.02
C CYS A 346 25.01 -23.87 -31.74
N LEU A 347 24.38 -23.45 -32.83
CA LEU A 347 23.53 -24.30 -33.68
C LEU A 347 24.32 -25.32 -34.53
N ASN A 348 25.65 -25.21 -34.60
CA ASN A 348 26.51 -26.17 -35.30
C ASN A 348 27.88 -26.32 -34.60
N ALA A 349 28.57 -27.44 -34.89
CA ALA A 349 29.87 -27.80 -34.31
C ALA A 349 30.99 -26.75 -34.53
N ASN A 350 30.79 -25.80 -35.46
CA ASN A 350 31.79 -24.80 -35.83
C ASN A 350 31.41 -23.36 -35.44
N CYS A 351 30.27 -23.13 -34.77
CA CYS A 351 29.80 -21.82 -34.31
C CYS A 351 29.82 -20.71 -35.38
N THR A 352 29.51 -21.01 -36.64
CA THR A 352 29.45 -20.04 -37.74
C THR A 352 28.11 -20.18 -38.48
N ASN A 353 27.19 -19.24 -38.31
CA ASN A 353 25.98 -19.16 -39.14
C ASN A 353 26.14 -18.08 -40.22
N PRO A 354 25.83 -18.37 -41.50
CA PRO A 354 25.61 -17.32 -42.48
C PRO A 354 24.23 -16.65 -42.25
N PRO A 355 24.06 -15.37 -42.62
CA PRO A 355 22.79 -14.62 -42.49
C PRO A 355 21.58 -15.39 -43.08
N PRO A 356 20.35 -15.28 -42.52
CA PRO A 356 19.81 -14.12 -41.78
C PRO A 356 19.68 -14.32 -40.26
N TYR A 357 20.10 -15.46 -39.71
CA TYR A 357 19.99 -15.73 -38.28
C TYR A 357 21.14 -15.04 -37.54
N PRO A 358 20.88 -14.19 -36.53
CA PRO A 358 21.95 -13.57 -35.76
C PRO A 358 22.82 -14.68 -35.16
N PRO A 359 24.15 -14.58 -35.29
CA PRO A 359 25.01 -15.51 -34.60
C PRO A 359 24.89 -15.15 -33.11
N PHE A 360 24.75 -16.17 -32.27
CA PHE A 360 24.80 -16.09 -30.81
C PHE A 360 23.52 -15.51 -30.14
N LEU A 361 22.77 -16.37 -29.44
CA LEU A 361 22.01 -15.97 -28.26
C LEU A 361 22.84 -16.44 -27.07
N THR A 362 23.59 -15.53 -26.46
CA THR A 362 24.09 -15.80 -25.10
C THR A 362 22.88 -15.84 -24.18
N HIS A 363 22.88 -16.75 -23.21
CA HIS A 363 21.87 -16.83 -22.14
C HIS A 363 21.99 -15.68 -21.13
N TRP A 364 22.51 -14.55 -21.60
CA TRP A 364 22.84 -13.36 -20.85
C TRP A 364 21.88 -12.26 -21.27
N ARG A 365 21.16 -11.72 -20.30
CA ARG A 365 20.22 -10.63 -20.52
C ARG A 365 20.47 -9.54 -19.50
N ASN A 366 20.20 -8.29 -19.90
CA ASN A 366 20.29 -7.16 -19.00
C ASN A 366 19.11 -6.20 -19.14
N ASP A 367 18.91 -5.40 -18.10
CA ASP A 367 18.06 -4.21 -18.10
C ASP A 367 18.89 -3.04 -17.56
N THR A 368 18.86 -1.89 -18.22
CA THR A 368 19.69 -0.73 -17.86
C THR A 368 18.81 0.44 -17.45
N ILE A 369 19.12 1.06 -16.31
CA ILE A 369 18.43 2.25 -15.83
C ILE A 369 19.42 3.40 -15.61
N PRO A 370 19.16 4.59 -16.20
CA PRO A 370 19.93 5.79 -15.91
C PRO A 370 19.54 6.38 -14.55
N VAL A 371 20.55 6.83 -13.81
CA VAL A 371 20.44 7.47 -12.50
C VAL A 371 21.22 8.77 -12.54
N GLU A 372 20.59 9.88 -12.16
CA GLU A 372 21.28 11.17 -11.98
C GLU A 372 21.53 11.39 -10.49
N VAL A 373 22.78 11.68 -10.11
CA VAL A 373 23.16 12.01 -8.74
C VAL A 373 23.58 13.46 -8.70
N ILE A 374 22.93 14.24 -7.84
CA ILE A 374 23.20 15.66 -7.65
C ILE A 374 23.67 15.95 -6.24
N ASN A 375 24.36 17.07 -6.05
CA ASN A 375 24.60 17.61 -4.71
C ASN A 375 23.30 18.18 -4.14
N ASN A 376 23.21 18.22 -2.81
CA ASN A 376 22.16 18.95 -2.12
C ASN A 376 22.16 20.42 -2.54
N ARG A 377 20.99 20.96 -2.88
CA ARG A 377 20.78 22.38 -3.15
C ARG A 377 20.15 23.03 -1.92
N PRO A 378 20.63 24.18 -1.46
CA PRO A 378 20.06 24.84 -0.31
C PRO A 378 18.61 25.28 -0.58
N PRO A 379 17.73 25.27 0.43
CA PRO A 379 16.37 25.72 0.27
C PRO A 379 16.31 27.24 0.03
N HIS A 380 15.16 27.71 -0.46
CA HIS A 380 14.85 29.12 -0.64
C HIS A 380 13.72 29.54 0.30
N VAL A 381 13.84 30.76 0.83
CA VAL A 381 12.86 31.38 1.73
C VAL A 381 12.60 32.81 1.29
N ALA A 382 11.32 33.21 1.36
CA ALA A 382 10.89 34.57 1.13
C ALA A 382 9.87 34.98 2.19
N LEU A 383 10.27 35.93 3.04
CA LEU A 383 9.39 36.67 3.93
C LEU A 383 8.84 37.91 3.23
N SER A 384 7.62 38.31 3.61
CA SER A 384 7.01 39.57 3.19
C SER A 384 7.02 40.56 4.33
N ASN A 385 7.14 41.85 4.02
CA ASN A 385 6.94 42.90 5.02
C ASN A 385 5.49 42.84 5.51
N THR A 386 5.27 43.03 6.81
CA THR A 386 3.94 42.98 7.40
C THR A 386 3.82 44.05 8.49
N THR A 387 2.69 44.73 8.50
CA THR A 387 2.23 45.60 9.58
C THR A 387 1.21 44.83 10.41
N VAL A 388 1.36 44.86 11.73
CA VAL A 388 0.50 44.13 12.68
C VAL A 388 0.11 45.03 13.85
N GLN A 389 -1.03 44.77 14.49
CA GLN A 389 -1.45 45.52 15.66
C GLN A 389 -0.80 44.98 16.95
N VAL A 390 -0.44 45.88 17.86
CA VAL A 390 0.07 45.54 19.19
C VAL A 390 -1.00 44.82 20.01
N GLU A 391 -0.58 43.88 20.87
CA GLU A 391 -1.45 43.07 21.75
C GLU A 391 -2.50 42.20 21.02
N GLU A 392 -2.48 42.13 19.68
CA GLU A 392 -3.36 41.26 18.89
C GLU A 392 -2.61 40.08 18.22
N PRO A 393 -3.21 38.87 18.18
CA PRO A 393 -2.65 37.74 17.44
C PRO A 393 -2.71 38.01 15.93
N SER A 394 -1.53 37.99 15.29
CA SER A 394 -1.40 38.25 13.86
C SER A 394 -0.73 37.09 13.12
N PRO A 395 -1.30 36.60 12.00
CA PRO A 395 -0.70 35.53 11.21
C PRO A 395 0.44 36.08 10.35
N LEU A 396 1.66 35.63 10.63
CA LEU A 396 2.85 35.92 9.83
C LEU A 396 3.03 34.82 8.78
N GLY A 397 3.22 35.21 7.52
CA GLY A 397 3.32 34.29 6.39
C GLY A 397 4.69 34.32 5.73
N ALA A 398 5.18 33.14 5.34
CA ALA A 398 6.38 33.01 4.52
C ALA A 398 6.17 31.97 3.42
N LYS A 399 6.97 32.09 2.37
CA LYS A 399 7.05 31.10 1.29
C LYS A 399 8.39 30.41 1.35
N VAL A 400 8.38 29.10 1.41
CA VAL A 400 9.59 28.25 1.41
C VAL A 400 9.52 27.28 0.25
N PHE A 401 10.67 27.00 -0.33
CA PHE A 401 10.77 26.20 -1.53
C PHE A 401 12.09 25.43 -1.50
N ASP A 402 12.03 24.13 -1.79
CA ASP A 402 13.22 23.31 -1.97
C ASP A 402 13.18 22.66 -3.36
N TYR A 403 14.31 22.73 -4.07
CA TYR A 403 14.44 22.16 -5.41
C TYR A 403 14.59 20.62 -5.38
N ASP A 404 14.98 20.06 -4.24
CA ASP A 404 15.34 18.66 -4.13
C ASP A 404 14.28 17.77 -3.45
N GLY A 405 13.17 18.36 -3.01
CA GLY A 405 12.06 17.61 -2.45
C GLY A 405 12.19 17.21 -0.98
N ASP A 406 13.18 17.74 -0.27
CA ASP A 406 13.44 17.41 1.13
C ASP A 406 12.34 17.87 2.06
N ASN A 407 12.32 17.25 3.25
CA ASN A 407 11.50 17.71 4.34
C ASN A 407 12.17 18.91 5.03
N MET A 408 11.52 20.07 5.03
CA MET A 408 12.10 21.27 5.61
C MET A 408 11.63 21.51 7.05
N THR A 409 12.54 22.01 7.87
CA THR A 409 12.29 22.53 9.22
C THR A 409 12.38 24.05 9.17
N VAL A 410 11.34 24.73 9.63
CA VAL A 410 11.17 26.18 9.60
C VAL A 410 11.12 26.73 11.02
N THR A 411 12.05 27.61 11.39
CA THR A 411 12.10 28.24 12.72
C THR A 411 11.87 29.74 12.63
N TRP A 412 10.87 30.22 13.36
CA TRP A 412 10.46 31.62 13.47
C TRP A 412 11.15 32.29 14.65
N VAL A 413 11.79 33.43 14.40
CA VAL A 413 12.40 34.30 15.42
C VAL A 413 11.79 35.69 15.28
N PHE A 414 10.94 36.07 16.23
CA PHE A 414 10.12 37.29 16.13
C PHE A 414 10.87 38.59 16.43
N GLY A 415 12.01 38.50 17.12
CA GLY A 415 12.87 39.66 17.41
C GLY A 415 12.43 40.53 18.61
N ASP A 416 11.35 40.15 19.30
CA ASP A 416 10.83 40.82 20.50
C ASP A 416 11.26 40.15 21.83
N GLY A 417 12.11 39.12 21.75
CA GLY A 417 12.58 38.33 22.89
C GLY A 417 11.66 37.18 23.31
N SER A 418 10.55 36.96 22.59
CA SER A 418 9.70 35.78 22.77
C SER A 418 10.40 34.48 22.32
N ALA A 419 9.83 33.34 22.70
CA ALA A 419 10.39 32.04 22.35
C ALA A 419 10.21 31.73 20.86
N ASN A 420 11.26 31.16 20.25
CA ASN A 420 11.21 30.73 18.85
C ASN A 420 10.21 29.59 18.66
N VAL A 421 9.56 29.54 17.50
CA VAL A 421 8.62 28.46 17.14
C VAL A 421 9.16 27.70 15.93
N THR A 422 9.12 26.37 15.97
CA THR A 422 9.62 25.51 14.88
C THR A 422 8.49 24.66 14.30
N ASN A 423 8.27 24.78 12.99
CA ASN A 423 7.30 24.02 12.21
C ASN A 423 8.04 23.14 11.19
N VAL A 424 7.43 22.02 10.79
CA VAL A 424 7.97 21.16 9.71
C VAL A 424 7.03 21.19 8.51
N THR A 425 7.58 21.26 7.30
CA THR A 425 6.79 21.10 6.07
C THR A 425 6.62 19.62 5.74
N GLY A 426 5.82 19.31 4.72
CA GLY A 426 5.82 17.99 4.10
C GLY A 426 6.95 17.85 3.07
N THR A 427 7.12 16.63 2.55
CA THR A 427 8.04 16.29 1.45
C THR A 427 7.48 16.75 0.10
N SER A 428 8.34 17.21 -0.81
CA SER A 428 7.96 17.54 -2.18
C SER A 428 8.53 16.52 -3.19
N PRO A 429 7.86 16.21 -4.30
CA PRO A 429 8.48 15.45 -5.38
C PRO A 429 9.70 16.17 -5.96
N ARG A 430 10.81 15.45 -6.15
CA ARG A 430 12.05 15.95 -6.79
C ARG A 430 11.79 16.52 -8.18
N ASP A 431 10.92 15.88 -8.95
CA ASP A 431 10.63 16.25 -10.34
C ASP A 431 9.58 17.38 -10.46
N ALA A 432 8.94 17.74 -9.35
CA ALA A 432 7.91 18.78 -9.29
C ALA A 432 8.00 19.52 -7.95
N PRO A 433 9.05 20.33 -7.75
CA PRO A 433 9.30 20.98 -6.48
C PRO A 433 8.16 21.96 -6.14
N GLN A 434 7.63 21.83 -4.91
CA GLN A 434 6.46 22.56 -4.43
C GLN A 434 6.86 23.79 -3.63
N LEU A 435 6.12 24.88 -3.84
CA LEU A 435 6.17 26.07 -3.02
C LEU A 435 5.27 25.88 -1.80
N PHE A 436 5.84 25.84 -0.61
CA PHE A 436 5.09 25.73 0.64
C PHE A 436 4.83 27.12 1.23
N SER A 437 3.58 27.38 1.60
CA SER A 437 3.21 28.56 2.37
C SER A 437 3.10 28.17 3.83
N VAL A 438 3.94 28.77 4.67
CA VAL A 438 4.00 28.52 6.11
C VAL A 438 3.48 29.75 6.85
N PHE A 439 2.69 29.51 7.90
CA PHE A 439 2.08 30.56 8.70
C PHE A 439 2.37 30.33 10.17
N GLN A 440 2.55 31.42 10.91
CA GLN A 440 2.72 31.40 12.35
C GLN A 440 1.99 32.58 12.98
N GLU A 441 1.10 32.31 13.92
CA GLU A 441 0.47 33.36 14.72
C GLU A 441 1.43 33.80 15.84
N HIS A 442 1.52 35.12 16.05
CA HIS A 442 2.28 35.74 17.13
C HIS A 442 1.60 37.03 17.62
N THR A 443 1.81 37.37 18.90
CA THR A 443 1.30 38.59 19.52
C THR A 443 2.45 39.40 20.09
N TYR A 444 2.64 40.62 19.60
CA TYR A 444 3.68 41.53 20.09
C TYR A 444 3.16 42.36 21.25
N ALA A 445 3.88 42.38 22.38
CA ALA A 445 3.47 43.09 23.59
C ALA A 445 3.70 44.61 23.54
N HIS A 446 4.57 45.09 22.66
CA HIS A 446 4.88 46.52 22.52
C HIS A 446 4.92 46.91 21.05
N SER A 447 4.52 48.15 20.74
CA SER A 447 4.60 48.70 19.39
C SER A 447 6.04 49.05 19.02
N GLY A 448 6.33 49.05 17.73
CA GLY A 448 7.65 49.35 17.21
C GLY A 448 8.10 48.43 16.07
N PRO A 449 9.28 48.69 15.50
CA PRO A 449 9.89 47.83 14.51
C PRO A 449 10.56 46.60 15.16
N TYR A 450 10.27 45.42 14.65
CA TYR A 450 10.93 44.17 15.02
C TYR A 450 11.55 43.49 13.79
N ASN A 451 12.67 42.81 13.99
CA ASN A 451 13.30 42.01 12.95
C ASN A 451 12.79 40.58 13.06
N LEU A 452 11.88 40.20 12.16
CA LEU A 452 11.42 38.84 11.98
C LEU A 452 12.42 38.08 11.11
N THR A 453 13.07 37.09 11.68
CA THR A 453 13.96 36.19 10.96
C THR A 453 13.33 34.80 10.86
N LEU A 454 13.34 34.25 9.65
CA LEU A 454 12.93 32.87 9.40
C LEU A 454 14.15 32.05 9.00
N TYR A 455 14.42 30.97 9.74
CA TYR A 455 15.43 29.98 9.39
C TYR A 455 14.76 28.77 8.76
N VAL A 456 15.25 28.33 7.60
CA VAL A 456 14.74 27.15 6.89
C VAL A 456 15.89 26.19 6.66
N SER A 457 15.75 24.97 7.16
CA SER A 457 16.72 23.89 6.95
C SER A 457 16.07 22.71 6.26
N ASP A 458 16.75 22.13 5.28
CA ASP A 458 16.38 20.86 4.63
C ASP A 458 17.02 19.64 5.33
N GLY A 459 17.71 19.86 6.45
CA GLY A 459 18.48 18.85 7.19
C GLY A 459 19.97 18.81 6.85
N ASN A 460 20.38 19.38 5.71
CA ASN A 460 21.79 19.49 5.31
C ASN A 460 22.27 20.94 5.33
N ASP A 461 21.54 21.84 4.67
CA ASP A 461 21.79 23.26 4.59
C ASP A 461 20.76 24.04 5.43
N THR A 462 21.10 25.27 5.79
CA THR A 462 20.18 26.19 6.48
C THR A 462 20.31 27.58 5.87
N VAL A 463 19.19 28.13 5.41
CA VAL A 463 19.09 29.50 4.91
C VAL A 463 18.25 30.35 5.85
N ASN A 464 18.37 31.67 5.73
CA ASN A 464 17.49 32.59 6.43
C ASN A 464 17.08 33.76 5.55
N ASP A 465 15.92 34.33 5.85
CA ASP A 465 15.50 35.65 5.39
C ASP A 465 15.08 36.46 6.62
N THR A 466 15.34 37.77 6.59
CA THR A 466 14.98 38.69 7.67
C THR A 466 14.21 39.86 7.09
N LYS A 467 13.05 40.15 7.67
CA LYS A 467 12.21 41.30 7.30
C LYS A 467 11.80 42.06 8.54
N GLN A 468 11.52 43.34 8.34
CA GLN A 468 10.99 44.19 9.39
C GLN A 468 9.49 43.99 9.49
N VAL A 469 9.02 43.64 10.68
CA VAL A 469 7.61 43.69 11.06
C VAL A 469 7.40 45.00 11.80
N PHE A 470 6.44 45.79 11.34
CA PHE A 470 6.09 47.03 12.03
C PHE A 470 4.84 46.78 12.88
N VAL A 471 5.02 46.83 14.20
CA VAL A 471 3.92 46.69 15.15
C VAL A 471 3.37 48.07 15.43
N GLU A 472 2.19 48.34 14.90
CA GLU A 472 1.47 49.59 15.08
C GLU A 472 0.61 49.56 16.35
N SER A 473 0.32 50.75 16.86
CA SER A 473 -0.67 50.95 17.92
C SER A 473 -1.54 52.13 17.54
N LEU A 474 -2.84 51.90 17.45
CA LEU A 474 -3.82 52.92 17.11
C LEU A 474 -4.51 53.52 18.35
N ASN A 475 -3.87 53.40 19.52
CA ASN A 475 -4.35 53.98 20.77
C ASN A 475 -4.48 55.50 20.65
N LEU A 476 -5.59 56.10 21.06
CA LEU A 476 -5.71 57.55 21.02
C LEU A 476 -5.20 58.17 22.32
N PRO A 477 -4.69 59.41 22.31
CA PRO A 477 -4.22 60.06 23.52
C PRO A 477 -5.39 60.48 24.41
N PRO A 478 -5.21 60.51 25.74
CA PRO A 478 -6.26 60.91 26.65
C PRO A 478 -6.60 62.39 26.49
N VAL A 479 -7.84 62.75 26.83
CA VAL A 479 -8.37 64.10 26.69
C VAL A 479 -8.58 64.74 28.05
N LEU A 480 -7.90 65.86 28.29
CA LEU A 480 -8.13 66.73 29.44
C LEU A 480 -9.13 67.82 29.04
N LEU A 481 -10.34 67.78 29.59
CA LEU A 481 -11.39 68.76 29.27
C LEU A 481 -11.15 70.10 29.99
N GLY A 482 -10.64 70.04 31.22
CA GLY A 482 -10.33 71.24 31.98
C GLY A 482 -9.93 70.96 33.43
N LEU A 483 -9.45 72.02 34.07
CA LEU A 483 -9.13 72.06 35.49
C LEU A 483 -10.12 72.99 36.21
N HIS A 484 -10.71 72.51 37.29
CA HIS A 484 -11.55 73.31 38.18
C HIS A 484 -10.85 73.52 39.52
N VAL A 485 -10.66 74.78 39.89
CA VAL A 485 -10.05 75.15 41.18
C VAL A 485 -11.15 75.57 42.15
N SER A 486 -11.16 74.95 43.32
CA SER A 486 -12.16 75.20 44.35
C SER A 486 -11.55 75.21 45.74
N ARG A 487 -12.27 75.79 46.69
CA ARG A 487 -11.98 75.64 48.12
C ARG A 487 -12.41 74.26 48.59
N ALA A 488 -11.89 73.81 49.74
CA ALA A 488 -12.32 72.56 50.37
C ALA A 488 -13.84 72.44 50.62
N ASN A 489 -14.57 73.55 50.71
CA ASN A 489 -16.03 73.58 50.84
C ASN A 489 -16.79 73.51 49.49
N GLY A 490 -16.08 73.29 48.38
CA GLY A 490 -16.64 73.20 47.02
C GLY A 490 -16.95 74.54 46.34
N THR A 491 -16.71 75.68 46.99
CA THR A 491 -16.93 77.00 46.36
C THR A 491 -15.78 77.42 45.46
N SER A 492 -16.08 78.01 44.31
CA SER A 492 -15.07 78.58 43.41
C SER A 492 -14.39 79.80 44.06
N ALA A 493 -13.08 79.92 43.88
CA ALA A 493 -12.34 81.11 44.28
C ALA A 493 -12.45 82.17 43.17
N GLY A 494 -12.84 83.40 43.53
CA GLY A 494 -12.78 84.53 42.60
C GLY A 494 -11.34 84.71 42.13
N ASN A 495 -11.11 84.64 40.81
CA ASN A 495 -9.80 84.75 40.19
C ASN A 495 -8.74 83.78 40.77
N ASN A 496 -9.14 82.55 41.14
CA ASN A 496 -8.26 81.53 41.75
C ASN A 496 -7.43 82.05 42.94
N THR A 497 -7.99 82.97 43.73
CA THR A 497 -7.31 83.60 44.87
C THR A 497 -7.64 82.90 46.20
N PHE A 498 -6.60 82.51 46.93
CA PHE A 498 -6.64 81.77 48.20
C PHE A 498 -5.81 82.48 49.26
N ARG A 499 -6.11 82.23 50.54
CA ARG A 499 -5.30 82.68 51.66
C ARG A 499 -4.21 81.66 51.98
N THR A 500 -3.12 82.11 52.60
CA THR A 500 -2.12 81.21 53.19
C THR A 500 -2.78 80.21 54.14
N ASN A 501 -2.35 78.95 54.06
CA ASN A 501 -2.89 77.80 54.80
C ASN A 501 -4.37 77.46 54.50
N GLU A 502 -4.98 78.06 53.47
CA GLU A 502 -6.28 77.63 52.97
C GLU A 502 -6.10 76.38 52.10
N ILE A 503 -6.95 75.35 52.31
CA ILE A 503 -6.94 74.14 51.49
C ILE A 503 -7.57 74.47 50.15
N LEU A 504 -6.76 74.41 49.10
CA LEU A 504 -7.20 74.46 47.72
C LEU A 504 -7.35 73.04 47.17
N VAL A 505 -8.32 72.86 46.27
CA VAL A 505 -8.60 71.60 45.58
C VAL A 505 -8.62 71.86 44.08
N VAL A 506 -7.75 71.18 43.35
CA VAL A 506 -7.73 71.16 41.88
C VAL A 506 -8.33 69.85 41.41
N THR A 507 -9.44 69.95 40.68
CA THR A 507 -10.11 68.80 40.06
C THR A 507 -9.85 68.80 38.56
N ALA A 508 -9.23 67.74 38.07
CA ALA A 508 -9.03 67.49 36.65
C ALA A 508 -10.17 66.63 36.10
N GLN A 509 -10.79 67.07 35.01
CA GLN A 509 -11.82 66.31 34.29
C GLN A 509 -11.23 65.78 33.00
N MET A 510 -11.19 64.46 32.87
CA MET A 510 -10.50 63.79 31.78
C MET A 510 -11.23 62.51 31.36
N TYR A 511 -11.01 62.07 30.12
CA TYR A 511 -11.49 60.79 29.63
C TYR A 511 -10.49 60.22 28.63
N ASP A 512 -10.66 58.94 28.36
CA ASP A 512 -9.93 58.21 27.34
C ASP A 512 -10.91 57.57 26.36
N ASN A 513 -10.56 57.51 25.07
CA ASN A 513 -11.48 56.97 24.06
C ASN A 513 -11.58 55.45 24.14
N GLU A 514 -10.49 54.77 24.48
CA GLU A 514 -10.35 53.32 24.57
C GLU A 514 -10.64 52.79 25.99
N ASN A 515 -10.89 53.71 26.93
CA ASN A 515 -11.04 53.44 28.37
C ASN A 515 -9.80 52.80 28.97
N ASP A 516 -8.62 53.26 28.56
CA ASP A 516 -7.36 52.91 29.19
C ASP A 516 -7.26 53.50 30.60
N THR A 517 -6.41 52.89 31.42
CA THR A 517 -6.13 53.38 32.77
C THR A 517 -5.33 54.68 32.69
N LEU A 518 -5.82 55.73 33.36
CA LEU A 518 -5.23 57.06 33.34
C LEU A 518 -4.39 57.32 34.59
N ASN A 519 -3.19 57.85 34.39
CA ASN A 519 -2.32 58.40 35.41
C ASN A 519 -2.34 59.92 35.34
N ALA A 520 -2.89 60.55 36.37
CA ALA A 520 -2.83 61.99 36.57
C ALA A 520 -1.76 62.33 37.61
N SER A 521 -0.98 63.36 37.35
CA SER A 521 -0.02 63.94 38.28
C SER A 521 -0.20 65.44 38.36
N ILE A 522 0.12 66.01 39.51
CA ILE A 522 0.06 67.44 39.76
C ILE A 522 1.37 67.91 40.38
N GLU A 523 1.90 69.01 39.88
CA GLU A 523 3.01 69.76 40.46
C GLU A 523 2.49 71.11 40.90
N TRP A 524 2.65 71.45 42.17
CA TRP A 524 2.06 72.65 42.77
C TRP A 524 2.90 73.93 42.56
N GLY A 525 4.07 73.82 41.92
CA GLY A 525 4.95 74.97 41.66
C GLY A 525 5.75 75.46 42.87
N ASP A 526 5.59 74.83 44.04
CA ASP A 526 6.40 75.04 45.26
C ASP A 526 7.40 73.89 45.52
N GLY A 527 7.57 72.99 44.55
CA GLY A 527 8.41 71.80 44.64
C GLY A 527 7.67 70.56 45.20
N SER A 528 6.40 70.68 45.58
CA SER A 528 5.56 69.55 45.96
C SER A 528 4.72 69.04 44.77
N GLY A 529 4.35 67.76 44.83
CA GLY A 529 3.50 67.13 43.82
C GLY A 529 2.81 65.87 44.33
N ALA A 530 1.82 65.40 43.57
CA ALA A 530 1.07 64.18 43.86
C ALA A 530 0.69 63.45 42.57
N ASN A 531 0.39 62.16 42.66
CA ASN A 531 -0.08 61.34 41.55
C ASN A 531 -1.33 60.54 41.95
N ALA A 532 -2.14 60.20 40.97
CA ALA A 532 -3.32 59.38 41.12
C ALA A 532 -3.56 58.56 39.84
N THR A 533 -3.89 57.29 40.01
CA THR A 533 -4.25 56.38 38.93
C THR A 533 -5.75 56.12 38.99
N ILE A 534 -6.42 56.18 37.84
CA ILE A 534 -7.85 55.94 37.72
C ILE A 534 -8.14 55.02 36.54
N ASP A 535 -8.84 53.92 36.82
CA ASP A 535 -9.35 53.02 35.78
C ASP A 535 -10.81 53.41 35.47
N PRO A 536 -11.10 53.91 34.24
CA PRO A 536 -12.45 54.31 33.84
C PRO A 536 -13.48 53.18 33.93
N LYS A 537 -13.06 51.91 33.92
CA LYS A 537 -13.97 50.75 33.94
C LYS A 537 -14.45 50.39 35.34
N THR A 538 -13.68 50.74 36.38
CA THR A 538 -13.91 50.25 37.76
C THR A 538 -14.06 51.38 38.79
N SER A 539 -13.67 52.62 38.46
CA SER A 539 -13.68 53.72 39.40
C SER A 539 -15.05 54.38 39.57
N ASN A 540 -15.46 54.58 40.82
CA ASN A 540 -16.65 55.36 41.19
C ASN A 540 -16.50 56.87 40.90
N ALA A 541 -15.28 57.35 40.62
CA ALA A 541 -15.00 58.74 40.26
C ALA A 541 -15.18 59.02 38.75
N CYS A 542 -15.63 58.02 37.99
CA CYS A 542 -15.97 58.12 36.59
C CYS A 542 -17.48 57.96 36.37
N SER A 543 -18.03 58.70 35.42
CA SER A 543 -19.43 58.61 35.03
C SER A 543 -19.58 58.78 33.54
N VAL A 544 -20.58 58.11 32.95
CA VAL A 544 -20.87 58.22 31.52
C VAL A 544 -21.47 59.61 31.22
N ASP A 545 -20.88 60.33 30.27
CA ASP A 545 -21.40 61.63 29.82
C ASP A 545 -22.48 61.50 28.72
N ASN A 546 -23.03 62.62 28.26
CA ASN A 546 -24.06 62.66 27.21
C ASN A 546 -23.58 62.12 25.84
N GLN A 547 -22.29 61.85 25.68
CA GLN A 547 -21.67 61.30 24.48
C GLN A 547 -21.23 59.84 24.68
N SER A 548 -21.68 59.19 25.77
CA SER A 548 -21.33 57.81 26.12
C SER A 548 -19.85 57.58 26.42
N ARG A 549 -19.13 58.61 26.89
CA ARG A 549 -17.71 58.52 27.29
C ARG A 549 -17.60 58.41 28.81
N ASN A 550 -16.64 57.64 29.30
CA ASN A 550 -16.35 57.57 30.73
C ASN A 550 -15.56 58.80 31.18
N LEU A 551 -16.27 59.83 31.63
CA LEU A 551 -15.67 61.04 32.15
C LEU A 551 -15.25 60.84 33.60
N CYS A 552 -13.95 60.89 33.84
CA CYS A 552 -13.32 60.70 35.14
C CYS A 552 -12.92 62.04 35.77
N SER A 553 -13.16 62.19 37.07
CA SER A 553 -12.75 63.37 37.86
C SER A 553 -11.75 62.98 38.92
N VAL A 554 -10.56 63.58 38.89
CA VAL A 554 -9.51 63.36 39.89
C VAL A 554 -9.24 64.67 40.63
N SER A 555 -9.36 64.66 41.95
CA SER A 555 -9.15 65.82 42.80
C SER A 555 -7.86 65.69 43.62
N PHE A 556 -7.04 66.74 43.59
CA PHE A 556 -5.85 66.89 44.39
C PHE A 556 -6.01 68.09 45.33
N SER A 557 -5.53 67.98 46.57
CA SER A 557 -5.62 69.03 47.59
C SER A 557 -4.25 69.49 48.07
N HIS A 558 -4.08 70.80 48.29
CA HIS A 558 -2.83 71.37 48.78
C HIS A 558 -3.05 72.62 49.63
N THR A 559 -2.02 73.03 50.37
CA THR A 559 -2.00 74.27 51.17
C THR A 559 -0.66 74.98 50.99
N TYR A 560 -0.67 76.27 50.68
CA TYR A 560 0.56 77.08 50.60
C TYR A 560 0.84 77.78 51.94
N ALA A 561 2.05 77.59 52.45
CA ALA A 561 2.48 78.12 53.74
C ALA A 561 2.88 79.61 53.71
N SER A 562 3.13 80.19 52.52
CA SER A 562 3.59 81.57 52.36
C SER A 562 3.04 82.21 51.08
N ALA A 563 2.71 83.51 51.16
CA ALA A 563 2.30 84.36 50.05
C ALA A 563 3.47 85.18 49.45
N GLY A 564 4.71 84.77 49.72
CA GLY A 564 5.91 85.46 49.24
C GLY A 564 6.17 86.82 49.92
N PRO A 565 7.25 87.52 49.55
CA PRO A 565 7.70 88.75 50.22
C PRO A 565 6.75 89.94 50.06
N ASN A 566 5.94 89.96 49.00
CA ASN A 566 5.07 91.09 48.64
C ASN A 566 3.62 90.91 49.11
N GLY A 567 3.33 89.93 49.97
CA GLY A 567 1.98 89.66 50.46
C GLY A 567 1.05 88.94 49.47
N THR A 568 1.47 88.77 48.21
CA THR A 568 0.81 87.97 47.17
C THR A 568 1.84 87.21 46.35
N GLN A 569 1.63 85.91 46.10
CA GLN A 569 2.48 85.06 45.26
C GLN A 569 1.61 84.26 44.28
N GLU A 570 2.03 84.23 43.02
CA GLU A 570 1.45 83.36 41.99
C GLU A 570 2.22 82.03 41.95
N TYR A 571 1.48 80.93 42.00
CA TYR A 571 1.99 79.58 41.82
C TYR A 571 1.42 78.99 40.54
N THR A 572 2.31 78.51 39.66
CA THR A 572 1.92 77.78 38.45
C THR A 572 1.75 76.31 38.81
N VAL A 573 0.50 75.86 38.85
CA VAL A 573 0.17 74.45 39.08
C VAL A 573 0.10 73.75 37.74
N LEU A 574 0.89 72.70 37.54
CA LEU A 574 0.91 71.88 36.34
C LEU A 574 0.18 70.56 36.63
N VAL A 575 -0.85 70.25 35.85
CA VAL A 575 -1.49 68.94 35.85
C VAL A 575 -1.10 68.22 34.56
N THR A 576 -0.61 66.99 34.72
CA THR A 576 -0.18 66.12 33.64
C THR A 576 -1.00 64.83 33.68
N ILE A 577 -1.64 64.48 32.57
CA ILE A 577 -2.39 63.23 32.42
C ILE A 577 -1.76 62.37 31.33
N THR A 578 -1.74 61.05 31.54
CA THR A 578 -1.27 60.08 30.55
C THR A 578 -1.92 58.71 30.75
N ASP A 579 -2.08 57.93 29.70
CA ASP A 579 -2.55 56.54 29.73
C ASP A 579 -1.38 55.51 29.72
N ASN A 580 -0.12 55.99 29.65
CA ASN A 580 1.08 55.19 29.41
C ASN A 580 1.04 54.31 28.14
N LYS A 581 0.16 54.61 27.20
CA LYS A 581 0.09 53.98 25.87
C LYS A 581 0.73 54.92 24.84
N VAL A 582 0.69 54.51 23.57
CA VAL A 582 1.29 55.27 22.46
C VAL A 582 0.50 55.06 21.19
N TYR A 583 0.37 56.10 20.38
CA TYR A 583 -0.04 55.98 18.98
C TYR A 583 1.22 55.84 18.14
N LEU A 584 1.30 54.77 17.33
CA LEU A 584 2.40 54.54 16.41
C LEU A 584 1.86 53.90 15.12
N GLU A 585 1.98 54.59 13.99
CA GLU A 585 1.53 54.12 12.66
C GLU A 585 2.58 54.47 11.59
N LEU A 586 2.61 53.73 10.48
CA LEU A 586 3.35 54.11 9.27
C LEU A 586 2.46 54.92 8.32
N ASN A 587 2.92 56.09 7.90
CA ASN A 587 2.24 56.86 6.86
C ASN A 587 2.42 56.23 5.46
N ALA A 588 1.71 56.76 4.45
CA ALA A 588 1.80 56.29 3.07
C ALA A 588 3.22 56.38 2.44
N THR A 589 4.14 57.11 3.07
CA THR A 589 5.55 57.23 2.64
C THR A 589 6.50 56.35 3.45
N GLY A 590 6.01 55.55 4.41
CA GLY A 590 6.81 54.70 5.30
C GLY A 590 7.48 55.44 6.46
N ALA A 591 7.08 56.67 6.77
CA ALA A 591 7.54 57.41 7.94
C ALA A 591 6.62 57.15 9.14
N THR A 592 7.21 57.05 10.33
CA THR A 592 6.49 56.80 11.59
C THR A 592 5.76 58.05 12.06
N ILE A 593 4.45 57.93 12.29
CA ILE A 593 3.63 58.92 12.98
C ILE A 593 3.54 58.51 14.44
N THR A 594 3.85 59.42 15.35
CA THR A 594 3.67 59.23 16.79
C THR A 594 2.83 60.35 17.37
N LEU A 595 1.91 60.02 18.26
CA LEU A 595 1.20 61.01 19.07
C LEU A 595 1.70 60.93 20.52
N SER A 596 1.79 62.08 21.16
CA SER A 596 2.07 62.13 22.60
C SER A 596 0.78 61.84 23.37
N HIS A 597 0.85 60.84 24.23
CA HIS A 597 -0.21 60.45 25.16
C HIS A 597 -0.09 61.16 26.51
N THR A 598 0.68 62.25 26.54
CA THR A 598 0.78 63.12 27.71
C THR A 598 0.12 64.45 27.40
N LYS A 599 -0.91 64.81 28.17
CA LYS A 599 -1.54 66.14 28.12
C LYS A 599 -1.22 66.91 29.38
N ASN A 600 -0.75 68.14 29.17
CA ASN A 600 -0.37 69.06 30.23
C ASN A 600 -1.31 70.26 30.21
N GLN A 601 -1.78 70.68 31.37
CA GLN A 601 -2.52 71.92 31.54
C GLN A 601 -2.06 72.62 32.81
N THR A 602 -1.80 73.92 32.68
CA THR A 602 -1.39 74.75 33.81
C THR A 602 -2.55 75.60 34.30
N VAL A 603 -2.63 75.80 35.61
CA VAL A 603 -3.52 76.78 36.23
C VAL A 603 -2.72 77.65 37.19
N ILE A 604 -2.96 78.97 37.16
CA ILE A 604 -2.33 79.91 38.08
C ILE A 604 -3.22 80.03 39.32
N VAL A 605 -2.59 79.85 40.48
CA VAL A 605 -3.21 80.02 41.79
C VAL A 605 -2.55 81.19 42.50
N ILE A 606 -3.35 82.13 42.96
CA ILE A 606 -2.88 83.34 43.64
C ILE A 606 -3.03 83.14 45.14
N VAL A 607 -1.92 83.16 45.88
CA VAL A 607 -1.93 83.02 47.33
C VAL A 607 -1.66 84.38 47.96
N THR A 608 -2.58 84.83 48.81
CA THR A 608 -2.51 86.11 49.52
C THR A 608 -2.24 85.87 51.00
N GLY A 609 -1.36 86.67 51.58
CA GLY A 609 -1.03 86.59 53.00
C GLY A 609 -2.17 87.17 53.84
N SER A 610 -2.43 86.57 54.99
CA SER A 610 -3.19 87.25 56.04
C SER A 610 -2.32 88.29 56.74
N GLY A 611 -2.00 89.38 56.04
CA GLY A 611 -1.45 90.62 56.61
C GLY A 611 -2.54 91.70 56.62
N PRO A 612 -2.58 92.60 57.61
CA PRO A 612 -3.66 93.59 57.72
C PRO A 612 -3.69 94.44 56.44
N GLN A 613 -4.87 94.90 56.03
CA GLN A 613 -4.90 96.16 55.31
C GLN A 613 -4.09 97.14 56.17
N SER A 614 -2.93 97.58 55.70
CA SER A 614 -2.47 98.90 56.11
C SER A 614 -3.58 99.83 55.66
N GLU A 615 -4.43 100.24 56.60
CA GLU A 615 -5.02 101.55 56.51
C GLU A 615 -3.83 102.51 56.39
N ASP A 616 -3.41 102.77 55.15
CA ASP A 616 -2.84 104.06 54.83
C ASP A 616 -3.97 105.04 55.11
N LEU A 617 -4.01 105.51 56.36
CA LEU A 617 -4.70 106.73 56.75
C LEU A 617 -4.06 107.86 55.95
N GLY A 618 -4.55 108.05 54.72
CA GLY A 618 -4.33 109.26 53.96
C GLY A 618 -4.82 110.46 54.80
N PRO A 619 -4.15 111.61 54.80
CA PRO A 619 -4.42 112.69 55.76
C PRO A 619 -5.79 113.39 55.65
N TRP A 620 -6.78 112.83 54.94
CA TRP A 620 -7.93 113.59 54.45
C TRP A 620 -9.32 112.93 54.57
N ASP A 621 -9.48 111.77 55.20
CA ASP A 621 -10.79 111.08 55.29
C ASP A 621 -11.57 111.34 56.61
N TRP A 622 -11.52 112.56 57.15
CA TRP A 622 -12.35 112.97 58.30
C TRP A 622 -13.50 113.95 57.95
N TRP A 623 -13.79 114.15 56.66
CA TRP A 623 -15.00 114.88 56.27
C TRP A 623 -16.18 113.93 56.16
N ASP A 624 -16.92 113.77 57.26
CA ASP A 624 -18.29 113.29 57.14
C ASP A 624 -19.18 114.39 56.52
N TYR A 625 -20.16 113.98 55.72
CA TYR A 625 -21.08 114.90 55.05
C TYR A 625 -21.93 115.73 56.05
N SER A 626 -21.97 115.33 57.32
CA SER A 626 -22.61 116.03 58.43
C SER A 626 -21.86 117.33 58.79
N THR A 627 -20.52 117.29 58.76
CA THR A 627 -19.65 118.41 59.14
C THR A 627 -19.52 119.44 58.01
N PHE A 628 -19.56 118.99 56.74
CA PHE A 628 -19.64 119.88 55.57
C PHE A 628 -20.99 120.63 55.50
N GLY A 629 -22.09 120.00 55.92
CA GLY A 629 -23.40 120.64 56.06
C GLY A 629 -23.46 121.72 57.15
N ALA A 630 -22.77 121.51 58.27
CA ALA A 630 -22.71 122.49 59.37
C ALA A 630 -21.79 123.70 59.05
N ALA A 631 -20.69 123.49 58.32
CA ALA A 631 -19.74 124.55 57.95
C ALA A 631 -20.27 125.51 56.86
N LEU A 632 -21.17 125.04 55.99
CA LEU A 632 -21.79 125.86 54.94
C LEU A 632 -23.20 126.35 55.31
N GLY A 633 -23.95 125.63 56.16
CA GLY A 633 -25.32 126.03 56.54
C GLY A 633 -25.41 127.25 57.45
N ILE A 634 -24.46 127.41 58.38
CA ILE A 634 -24.48 128.49 59.39
C ILE A 634 -24.19 129.88 58.77
N PRO A 635 -23.20 130.05 57.86
CA PRO A 635 -22.99 131.33 57.17
C PRO A 635 -24.15 131.74 56.26
N SER A 636 -24.77 130.77 55.55
CA SER A 636 -25.88 131.05 54.61
C SER A 636 -27.15 131.54 55.30
N VAL A 637 -27.48 130.99 56.48
CA VAL A 637 -28.61 131.45 57.30
C VAL A 637 -28.35 132.86 57.86
N LEU A 638 -27.11 133.17 58.24
CA LEU A 638 -26.75 134.51 58.75
C LEU A 638 -26.78 135.58 57.65
N ILE A 639 -26.35 135.24 56.42
CA ILE A 639 -26.42 136.15 55.26
C ILE A 639 -27.89 136.39 54.84
N ALA A 640 -28.72 135.34 54.82
CA ALA A 640 -30.15 135.47 54.52
C ALA A 640 -30.89 136.32 55.57
N ARG A 641 -30.55 136.17 56.85
CA ARG A 641 -31.12 136.97 57.95
C ARG A 641 -30.68 138.44 57.88
N PHE A 642 -29.44 138.71 57.49
CA PHE A 642 -28.95 140.08 57.27
C PHE A 642 -29.63 140.74 56.06
N ALA A 643 -29.76 140.02 54.94
CA ALA A 643 -30.46 140.50 53.75
C ALA A 643 -31.95 140.77 54.01
N TRP A 644 -32.62 139.94 54.82
CA TRP A 644 -34.01 140.16 55.24
C TRP A 644 -34.16 141.40 56.13
N LYS A 645 -33.23 141.61 57.07
CA LYS A 645 -33.23 142.81 57.93
C LYS A 645 -33.03 144.10 57.13
N VAL A 646 -32.09 144.11 56.18
CA VAL A 646 -31.85 145.24 55.26
C VAL A 646 -33.05 145.48 54.32
N HIS A 647 -33.79 144.43 53.94
CA HIS A 647 -35.01 144.59 53.14
C HIS A 647 -36.17 145.22 53.92
N LEU A 648 -36.32 144.88 55.22
CA LEU A 648 -37.33 145.46 56.09
C LEU A 648 -37.03 146.92 56.44
N GLU A 649 -35.77 147.26 56.73
CA GLU A 649 -35.34 148.63 57.05
C GLU A 649 -35.47 149.59 55.85
N ARG A 650 -35.55 149.09 54.61
CA ARG A 650 -35.81 149.88 53.40
C ARG A 650 -37.30 150.06 53.06
N ARG A 651 -38.24 149.49 53.81
CA ARG A 651 -39.68 149.68 53.60
C ARG A 651 -40.34 150.66 54.59
N GLU A 652 -39.60 151.16 55.57
CA GLU A 652 -40.08 152.16 56.55
C GLU A 652 -39.37 153.53 56.44
N GLU A 653 -38.56 153.73 55.39
CA GLU A 653 -38.22 155.04 54.79
C GLU A 653 -38.89 155.14 53.42
#